data_AF-A0A9P7URS4-F1
#
_entry.id   AF-A0A9P7URS4-F1
#
_cell.length_a   1.000
_cell.length_b   1.000
_cell.length_c   1.000
_cell.angle_alpha   90.00
_cell.angle_beta   90.00
_cell.angle_gamma   90.00
#
_symmetry.space_group_name_H-M   'P 1'
#
loop_
_entity.id
_entity.type
_entity.pdbx_description
1 polymer ?
#
loop_
_entity_poly.entity_id
_entity_poly.type
_entity_poly.pdbx_seq_one_letter_code
_entity_poly.pdbx_strand_id
1 'polypeptide(L)'
;MHDTSEFKFSPLIAGIFEHDSDLQRLLKASTVSILEAYKVPSLPWAAEYEEVSHQTTIHHGLSGFGHRNSLLVIYVAAVMLANRKRFQRQGLHLHFSIYEMQSQDEGGSGNSFQTNCDGALNTGLPGQVKLPTVTLNEMLCDPDIPDVTRLTNLTNLAQCVTDGLDVSQHKEDLKEQNPAALAMFIEAIRKAEVDTSLAFTTRGTVGKIHHLKIQDALDYIQENMKDMITIEYFFNYEVVGLVSTNPQKPQLEVRRVGSSKSRLVEFDFVHLSNGTPWKSPVPDKLPGLPVYSGIPNHYDIRHFLENCQLLENGKIRPGARIGITGMSLSAYDFVPLILNCTSIIEPSETEGYRINEEEAAKYAGLLTFVSNSGDPAPPRHTHPKHFAVVRPILTTEEVHTMLLQKGFEWLSFWKLFFHANVARSLGKLPRDLQSQHDMAPKDRMIDYARQTEAHFNGQVTEVGLLRTGYWLIYGGQGFEVDPDKAEDALVKKAPLSRRERSGNLLRRAALSEVTKLDYVKAGHSNKEFFDEYHTMHFTISGSPARIHHLISRMFELGVATHVSGKFEDIARGESIASGHQVDALFAPKSLDRKCDKVFRSLEGQVKVVVDGQPEYGKGRFLKALDGSFVHAMDMGMGGHGTRVKLPGSSGTDESIVGMRWLDTATLEAAAKSAATVAPMTVLLSSIAAQQGIGKDPVDRLLQYYRKCLPSDEDFAKETAQFKPVWREINEKHAFLQLCQEVTCNGDEYLDYSEKVFDRESREKVVSDLAKRHVTAVKNYHDAIVCIQDFDPPSVEEFYIERFVDFSPSEVESCWEKHCLLMD
;
A
#
# COMPACT_ATOMS: atom_id res chain seq x y z
N MET A 1 30.15 50.56 -29.95
CA MET A 1 29.24 51.64 -29.50
C MET A 1 27.91 51.00 -29.20
N HIS A 2 27.47 51.22 -27.96
CA HIS A 2 26.17 50.96 -27.33
C HIS A 2 25.08 50.23 -28.13
N ASP A 3 24.52 49.19 -27.52
CA ASP A 3 23.15 49.32 -27.04
C ASP A 3 22.96 48.55 -25.72
N THR A 4 22.34 49.21 -24.76
CA THR A 4 22.04 48.74 -23.40
C THR A 4 20.55 48.93 -23.21
N SER A 5 19.77 47.85 -23.28
CA SER A 5 18.35 47.88 -22.98
C SER A 5 18.06 47.24 -21.61
N GLU A 6 17.79 48.12 -20.66
CA GLU A 6 16.78 48.10 -19.59
C GLU A 6 16.45 46.77 -18.86
N PHE A 7 16.91 46.69 -17.61
CA PHE A 7 16.21 45.95 -16.55
C PHE A 7 15.18 46.90 -15.90
N LYS A 8 13.88 46.55 -15.96
CA LYS A 8 12.81 47.28 -15.26
C LYS A 8 12.57 46.70 -13.87
N PHE A 9 12.80 47.51 -12.83
CA PHE A 9 12.35 47.23 -11.47
C PHE A 9 10.89 47.65 -11.25
N SER A 10 10.23 47.00 -10.29
CA SER A 10 8.87 47.29 -9.84
C SER A 10 8.68 48.77 -9.44
N PRO A 11 7.54 49.41 -9.78
CA PRO A 11 7.26 50.83 -9.46
C PRO A 11 7.29 51.16 -7.96
N LEU A 12 7.22 50.16 -7.06
CA LEU A 12 7.23 50.38 -5.62
C LEU A 12 8.62 50.74 -5.05
N ILE A 13 9.70 50.43 -5.77
CA ILE A 13 11.09 50.66 -5.32
C ILE A 13 11.63 52.00 -5.83
N ALA A 14 11.11 52.51 -6.96
CA ALA A 14 11.60 53.75 -7.57
C ALA A 14 11.38 55.00 -6.70
N GLY A 15 10.31 55.03 -5.88
CA GLY A 15 9.97 56.19 -5.05
C GLY A 15 10.86 56.40 -3.81
N ILE A 16 11.67 55.41 -3.41
CA ILE A 16 12.51 55.49 -2.20
C ILE A 16 13.90 56.08 -2.52
N PHE A 17 14.32 56.11 -3.79
CA PHE A 17 15.70 56.45 -4.18
C PHE A 17 15.88 57.84 -4.84
N GLU A 18 14.82 58.65 -4.96
CA GLU A 18 14.91 59.94 -5.66
C GLU A 18 15.36 61.14 -4.80
N HIS A 19 15.54 60.99 -3.48
CA HIS A 19 15.81 62.14 -2.60
C HIS A 19 17.03 62.06 -1.67
N ASP A 20 17.93 61.07 -1.85
CA ASP A 20 19.16 61.00 -1.05
C ASP A 20 20.42 60.99 -1.94
N SER A 21 21.02 62.17 -2.10
CA SER A 21 22.23 62.38 -2.88
C SER A 21 23.49 61.76 -2.25
N ASP A 22 23.47 61.44 -0.96
CA ASP A 22 24.60 60.83 -0.27
C ASP A 22 24.61 59.31 -0.45
N LEU A 23 23.44 58.68 -0.56
CA LEU A 23 23.31 57.24 -0.84
C LEU A 23 23.77 56.88 -2.27
N GLN A 24 23.46 57.72 -3.26
CA GLN A 24 23.95 57.51 -4.64
C GLN A 24 25.47 57.68 -4.76
N ARG A 25 26.07 58.52 -3.92
CA ARG A 25 27.52 58.74 -3.89
C ARG A 25 28.27 57.57 -3.25
N LEU A 26 27.68 56.95 -2.22
CA LEU A 26 28.20 55.73 -1.58
C LEU A 26 28.15 54.50 -2.50
N LEU A 27 27.08 54.33 -3.28
CA LEU A 27 26.95 53.24 -4.26
C LEU A 27 27.92 53.38 -5.46
N LYS A 28 28.16 54.61 -5.95
CA LYS A 28 29.16 54.85 -7.01
C LYS A 28 30.60 54.65 -6.53
N ALA A 29 30.92 55.01 -5.27
CA ALA A 29 32.26 54.84 -4.72
C ALA A 29 32.62 53.38 -4.40
N SER A 30 31.63 52.54 -4.06
CA SER A 30 31.86 51.12 -3.72
C SER A 30 31.86 50.20 -4.94
N THR A 31 31.12 50.53 -6.01
CA THR A 31 31.08 49.71 -7.23
C THR A 31 32.33 49.87 -8.10
N VAL A 32 32.98 51.04 -8.09
CA VAL A 32 34.22 51.29 -8.87
C VAL A 32 35.46 50.68 -8.21
N SER A 33 35.54 50.68 -6.87
CA SER A 33 36.69 50.07 -6.16
C SER A 33 36.71 48.53 -6.17
N ILE A 34 35.56 47.87 -6.29
CA ILE A 34 35.50 46.40 -6.31
C ILE A 34 35.86 45.83 -7.70
N LEU A 35 35.55 46.56 -8.78
CA LEU A 35 35.86 46.14 -10.15
C LEU A 35 37.31 46.43 -10.57
N GLU A 36 38.02 47.38 -9.92
CA GLU A 36 39.45 47.62 -10.16
C GLU A 36 40.38 46.74 -9.31
N ALA A 37 39.90 46.16 -8.21
CA ALA A 37 40.70 45.25 -7.36
C ALA A 37 40.85 43.82 -7.91
N TYR A 38 40.09 43.45 -8.96
CA TYR A 38 40.12 42.10 -9.57
C TYR A 38 40.66 42.07 -11.01
N LYS A 39 41.60 42.98 -11.35
CA LYS A 39 42.46 42.77 -12.52
C LYS A 39 43.56 41.75 -12.19
N VAL A 40 43.18 40.47 -12.15
CA VAL A 40 44.13 39.36 -12.18
C VAL A 40 44.75 39.32 -13.58
N PRO A 41 46.09 39.35 -13.73
CA PRO A 41 46.72 39.19 -15.02
C PRO A 41 46.40 37.79 -15.57
N SER A 42 46.07 37.74 -16.86
CA SER A 42 45.94 36.51 -17.65
C SER A 42 47.09 35.54 -17.35
N LEU A 43 46.79 34.47 -16.61
CA LEU A 43 47.72 33.38 -16.35
C LEU A 43 47.65 32.38 -17.52
N PRO A 44 48.78 32.05 -18.16
CA PRO A 44 48.83 31.17 -19.34
C PRO A 44 48.80 29.68 -18.97
N TRP A 45 47.84 29.28 -18.13
CA TRP A 45 47.53 27.87 -17.85
C TRP A 45 46.03 27.55 -17.90
N ALA A 46 45.22 28.47 -18.45
CA ALA A 46 43.79 28.24 -18.76
C ALA A 46 43.60 27.44 -20.08
N ALA A 47 44.52 26.54 -20.38
CA ALA A 47 44.39 25.51 -21.41
C ALA A 47 44.86 24.21 -20.76
N GLU A 48 43.98 23.21 -20.73
CA GLU A 48 44.20 21.85 -20.21
C GLU A 48 44.11 21.68 -18.68
N TYR A 49 42.94 21.99 -18.12
CA TYR A 49 42.36 21.11 -17.09
C TYR A 49 41.15 20.40 -17.74
N GLU A 50 41.42 19.38 -18.56
CA GLU A 50 40.53 18.22 -18.54
C GLU A 50 40.69 17.62 -17.14
N GLU A 51 39.88 18.07 -16.18
CA GLU A 51 39.58 17.24 -15.01
C GLU A 51 38.95 15.96 -15.57
N VAL A 52 39.78 14.93 -15.76
CA VAL A 52 39.30 13.55 -15.84
C VAL A 52 38.70 13.28 -14.47
N SER A 53 37.44 13.65 -14.25
CA SER A 53 36.72 13.22 -13.05
C SER A 53 36.77 11.69 -13.07
N HIS A 54 37.41 11.10 -12.06
CA HIS A 54 37.43 9.65 -11.94
C HIS A 54 35.99 9.20 -11.77
N GLN A 55 35.45 8.59 -12.83
CA GLN A 55 34.10 8.06 -12.80
C GLN A 55 34.02 7.00 -11.70
N THR A 56 33.22 7.27 -10.67
CA THR A 56 32.97 6.35 -9.57
C THR A 56 31.67 5.62 -9.84
N THR A 57 31.79 4.34 -10.15
CA THR A 57 30.64 3.45 -10.37
C THR A 57 30.17 2.85 -9.06
N ILE A 58 28.91 3.06 -8.74
CA ILE A 58 28.22 2.42 -7.60
C ILE A 58 27.33 1.29 -8.14
N HIS A 59 27.55 0.08 -7.65
CA HIS A 59 26.87 -1.13 -8.10
C HIS A 59 25.64 -1.44 -7.22
N HIS A 60 24.48 -1.50 -7.85
CA HIS A 60 23.21 -1.85 -7.22
C HIS A 60 22.70 -3.21 -7.72
N GLY A 61 22.45 -4.14 -6.79
CA GLY A 61 21.83 -5.44 -7.07
C GLY A 61 20.33 -5.40 -6.78
N LEU A 62 19.49 -5.67 -7.78
CA LEU A 62 18.03 -5.67 -7.63
C LEU A 62 17.51 -7.11 -7.73
N SER A 63 16.81 -7.56 -6.68
CA SER A 63 16.09 -8.83 -6.68
C SER A 63 14.66 -8.61 -7.17
N GLY A 64 14.30 -9.24 -8.28
CA GLY A 64 13.02 -9.08 -8.97
C GLY A 64 12.94 -7.81 -9.80
N PHE A 65 12.06 -7.82 -10.80
CA PHE A 65 11.76 -6.69 -11.67
C PHE A 65 10.25 -6.51 -11.84
N GLY A 66 9.47 -6.56 -10.75
CA GLY A 66 8.09 -6.08 -10.76
C GLY A 66 7.98 -4.57 -10.63
N HIS A 67 6.75 -4.05 -10.46
CA HIS A 67 6.44 -2.61 -10.38
C HIS A 67 7.34 -1.79 -9.43
N ARG A 68 7.78 -2.37 -8.30
CA ARG A 68 8.64 -1.67 -7.32
C ARG A 68 9.99 -1.29 -7.93
N ASN A 69 10.67 -2.26 -8.53
CA ASN A 69 12.01 -2.06 -9.05
C ASN A 69 11.99 -1.37 -10.42
N SER A 70 10.98 -1.61 -11.25
CA SER A 70 10.83 -0.88 -12.52
C SER A 70 10.58 0.61 -12.30
N LEU A 71 9.65 0.98 -11.41
CA LEU A 71 9.41 2.38 -11.06
C LEU A 71 10.60 3.01 -10.33
N LEU A 72 11.30 2.26 -9.47
CA LEU A 72 12.52 2.74 -8.79
C LEU A 72 13.57 3.20 -9.81
N VAL A 73 13.87 2.38 -10.82
CA VAL A 73 14.88 2.71 -11.83
C VAL A 73 14.49 3.94 -12.64
N ILE A 74 13.22 4.06 -13.04
CA ILE A 74 12.71 5.23 -13.77
C ILE A 74 12.83 6.51 -12.92
N TYR A 75 12.43 6.44 -11.64
CA TYR A 75 12.54 7.60 -10.75
C TYR A 75 13.99 7.95 -10.41
N VAL A 76 14.89 6.96 -10.28
CA VAL A 76 16.34 7.23 -10.13
C VAL A 76 16.86 7.99 -11.35
N ALA A 77 16.50 7.56 -12.56
CA ALA A 77 16.89 8.26 -13.78
C ALA A 77 16.38 9.72 -13.80
N ALA A 78 15.13 9.95 -13.42
CA ALA A 78 14.58 11.30 -13.29
C ALA A 78 15.37 12.16 -12.29
N VAL A 79 15.71 11.63 -11.11
CA VAL A 79 16.50 12.33 -10.10
C VAL A 79 17.92 12.63 -10.59
N MET A 80 18.54 11.67 -11.27
CA MET A 80 19.87 11.81 -11.87
C MET A 80 19.88 12.93 -12.93
N LEU A 81 18.93 12.93 -13.87
CA LEU A 81 18.81 13.96 -14.91
C LEU A 81 18.63 15.36 -14.31
N ALA A 82 17.72 15.50 -13.34
CA ALA A 82 17.48 16.78 -12.67
C ALA A 82 18.76 17.36 -12.02
N ASN A 83 19.69 16.49 -11.61
CA ASN A 83 20.95 16.89 -10.97
C ASN A 83 22.19 16.60 -11.85
N ARG A 84 22.02 16.46 -13.17
CA ARG A 84 23.04 15.98 -14.10
C ARG A 84 24.38 16.71 -13.97
N LYS A 85 24.36 18.05 -13.98
CA LYS A 85 25.58 18.86 -13.89
C LYS A 85 26.36 18.59 -12.59
N ARG A 86 25.65 18.40 -11.48
CA ARG A 86 26.26 18.12 -10.17
C ARG A 86 26.88 16.72 -10.12
N PHE A 87 26.17 15.71 -10.63
CA PHE A 87 26.68 14.34 -10.63
C PHE A 87 27.78 14.09 -11.65
N GLN A 88 27.77 14.79 -12.78
CA GLN A 88 28.88 14.77 -13.74
C GLN A 88 30.17 15.35 -13.12
N ARG A 89 30.08 16.45 -12.35
CA ARG A 89 31.23 16.98 -11.59
C ARG A 89 31.75 16.00 -10.55
N GLN A 90 30.85 15.28 -9.88
CA GLN A 90 31.22 14.24 -8.92
C GLN A 90 31.81 12.98 -9.61
N GLY A 91 31.61 12.82 -10.92
CA GLY A 91 31.92 11.57 -11.62
C GLY A 91 31.01 10.41 -11.20
N LEU A 92 29.81 10.66 -10.66
CA LEU A 92 28.92 9.61 -10.18
C LEU A 92 28.32 8.83 -11.35
N HIS A 93 28.49 7.52 -11.35
CA HIS A 93 27.86 6.59 -12.27
C HIS A 93 27.14 5.47 -11.50
N LEU A 94 25.93 5.12 -11.91
CA LEU A 94 25.13 4.06 -11.29
C LEU A 94 25.07 2.83 -12.20
N HIS A 95 25.41 1.67 -11.67
CA HIS A 95 25.27 0.40 -12.39
C HIS A 95 24.24 -0.50 -11.68
N PHE A 96 23.10 -0.74 -12.35
CA PHE A 96 22.06 -1.65 -11.89
C PHE A 96 22.21 -3.04 -12.52
N SER A 97 22.31 -4.08 -11.70
CA SER A 97 22.14 -5.47 -12.12
C SER A 97 20.81 -6.00 -11.62
N ILE A 98 19.91 -6.33 -12.55
CA ILE A 98 18.52 -6.72 -12.24
C ILE A 98 18.33 -8.20 -12.52
N TYR A 99 17.95 -8.97 -11.49
CA TYR A 99 17.68 -10.40 -11.59
C TYR A 99 16.17 -10.65 -11.57
N GLU A 100 15.62 -11.10 -12.70
CA GLU A 100 14.20 -11.40 -12.88
C GLU A 100 13.98 -12.88 -13.17
N MET A 101 13.11 -13.51 -12.38
CA MET A 101 12.76 -14.92 -12.53
C MET A 101 11.90 -15.14 -13.79
N GLN A 102 11.08 -14.15 -14.16
CA GLN A 102 10.25 -14.16 -15.34
C GLN A 102 11.08 -13.96 -16.63
N SER A 103 10.46 -14.28 -17.77
CA SER A 103 11.02 -13.99 -19.09
C SER A 103 11.03 -12.48 -19.36
N GLN A 104 11.74 -12.07 -20.41
CA GLN A 104 11.78 -10.67 -20.84
C GLN A 104 10.37 -10.12 -21.11
N ASP A 105 9.52 -10.89 -21.77
CA ASP A 105 8.15 -10.49 -22.14
C ASP A 105 7.21 -10.29 -20.93
N GLU A 106 7.58 -10.79 -19.76
CA GLU A 106 6.78 -10.72 -18.52
C GLU A 106 7.41 -9.83 -17.44
N GLY A 107 8.66 -9.39 -17.63
CA GLY A 107 9.34 -8.50 -16.69
C GLY A 107 8.71 -7.11 -16.61
N GLY A 108 8.88 -6.40 -15.49
CA GLY A 108 8.41 -5.03 -15.27
C GLY A 108 7.05 -4.92 -14.58
N SER A 109 6.16 -5.88 -14.84
CA SER A 109 4.77 -5.87 -14.35
C SER A 109 4.54 -6.75 -13.12
N GLY A 110 5.33 -7.81 -12.96
CA GLY A 110 5.25 -8.73 -11.81
C GLY A 110 4.06 -9.70 -11.87
N ASN A 111 4.12 -10.74 -11.02
CA ASN A 111 3.24 -11.93 -11.10
C ASN A 111 1.72 -11.66 -11.08
N SER A 112 1.25 -10.59 -10.40
CA SER A 112 -0.20 -10.30 -10.34
C SER A 112 -0.73 -9.65 -11.62
N PHE A 113 0.15 -9.13 -12.47
CA PHE A 113 -0.15 -8.40 -13.70
C PHE A 113 0.55 -9.05 -14.90
N GLN A 114 0.68 -10.38 -14.90
CA GLN A 114 1.17 -11.12 -16.06
C GLN A 114 0.28 -10.86 -17.26
N THR A 115 0.89 -10.78 -18.45
CA THR A 115 0.22 -10.22 -19.64
C THR A 115 -0.99 -11.02 -20.10
N ASN A 116 -1.04 -12.30 -19.75
CA ASN A 116 -2.14 -13.24 -20.06
C ASN A 116 -3.18 -13.38 -18.93
N CYS A 117 -3.21 -12.48 -17.93
CA CYS A 117 -4.18 -12.55 -16.83
C CYS A 117 -5.52 -11.87 -17.17
N ASP A 118 -6.59 -12.65 -17.28
CA ASP A 118 -7.96 -12.17 -17.53
C ASP A 118 -8.73 -11.91 -16.23
N GLY A 119 -8.09 -12.12 -15.08
CA GLY A 119 -8.61 -11.71 -13.78
C GLY A 119 -8.78 -10.19 -13.74
N ALA A 120 -9.94 -9.75 -13.25
CA ALA A 120 -10.31 -8.35 -13.23
C ALA A 120 -9.40 -7.52 -12.30
N LEU A 121 -9.19 -6.26 -12.66
CA LEU A 121 -8.56 -5.29 -11.79
C LEU A 121 -9.49 -5.05 -10.59
N ASN A 122 -8.93 -5.06 -9.39
CA ASN A 122 -9.73 -4.89 -8.18
C ASN A 122 -9.84 -3.43 -7.75
N THR A 123 -8.92 -2.54 -8.12
CA THR A 123 -8.86 -1.13 -7.68
C THR A 123 -8.74 -0.19 -8.88
N GLY A 124 -8.91 1.13 -8.67
CA GLY A 124 -8.44 2.11 -9.65
C GLY A 124 -6.93 2.03 -9.86
N LEU A 125 -6.45 2.72 -10.89
CA LEU A 125 -5.03 2.85 -11.19
C LEU A 125 -4.45 4.10 -10.53
N PRO A 126 -3.23 4.04 -9.97
CA PRO A 126 -2.57 5.23 -9.49
C PRO A 126 -2.30 6.19 -10.65
N GLY A 127 -2.64 7.46 -10.45
CA GLY A 127 -2.18 8.55 -11.31
C GLY A 127 -0.68 8.83 -11.09
N GLN A 128 -0.19 9.92 -11.68
CA GLN A 128 1.19 10.35 -11.48
C GLN A 128 1.48 10.59 -10.00
N VAL A 129 2.43 9.82 -9.44
CA VAL A 129 2.96 10.10 -8.11
C VAL A 129 4.00 11.20 -8.26
N LYS A 130 3.69 12.37 -7.68
CA LYS A 130 4.63 13.49 -7.60
C LYS A 130 5.88 13.06 -6.85
N LEU A 131 7.05 13.45 -7.35
CA LEU A 131 8.27 13.25 -6.59
C LEU A 131 8.20 14.11 -5.32
N PRO A 132 8.68 13.60 -4.18
CA PRO A 132 8.46 14.20 -2.87
C PRO A 132 9.15 15.55 -2.59
N THR A 133 9.97 16.04 -3.51
CA THR A 133 10.96 17.09 -3.27
C THR A 133 10.53 18.37 -3.97
N VAL A 134 10.43 19.48 -3.24
CA VAL A 134 10.05 20.79 -3.82
C VAL A 134 11.06 21.18 -4.89
N THR A 135 12.34 20.99 -4.59
CA THR A 135 13.44 21.31 -5.51
C THR A 135 13.41 20.45 -6.79
N LEU A 136 13.16 19.14 -6.66
CA LEU A 136 13.06 18.27 -7.83
C LEU A 136 11.80 18.57 -8.63
N ASN A 137 10.63 18.77 -8.00
CA ASN A 137 9.39 19.12 -8.71
C ASN A 137 9.51 20.46 -9.45
N GLU A 138 10.20 21.45 -8.89
CA GLU A 138 10.52 22.71 -9.58
C GLU A 138 11.45 22.46 -10.78
N MET A 139 12.43 21.57 -10.65
CA MET A 139 13.29 21.10 -11.76
C MET A 139 12.55 20.22 -12.78
N LEU A 140 11.49 19.50 -12.40
CA LEU A 140 10.63 18.71 -13.32
C LEU A 140 9.81 19.61 -14.25
N CYS A 141 9.60 20.87 -13.83
CA CYS A 141 8.90 21.90 -14.59
C CYS A 141 9.86 22.81 -15.37
N ASP A 142 11.16 22.53 -15.35
CA ASP A 142 12.14 23.28 -16.13
C ASP A 142 11.94 22.96 -17.63
N PRO A 143 11.48 23.93 -18.45
CA PRO A 143 11.27 23.71 -19.88
C PRO A 143 12.57 23.37 -20.63
N ASP A 144 13.75 23.58 -20.02
CA ASP A 144 15.05 23.20 -20.58
C ASP A 144 15.39 21.70 -20.38
N ILE A 145 14.53 20.91 -19.70
CA ILE A 145 14.73 19.45 -19.51
C ILE A 145 13.47 18.61 -19.92
N PRO A 146 13.01 18.64 -21.20
CA PRO A 146 11.83 17.89 -21.66
C PRO A 146 11.84 16.39 -21.34
N ASP A 147 13.04 15.82 -21.23
CA ASP A 147 13.28 14.39 -20.99
C ASP A 147 12.85 13.93 -19.59
N VAL A 148 12.90 14.82 -18.61
CA VAL A 148 12.49 14.54 -17.23
C VAL A 148 10.97 14.45 -17.13
N THR A 149 10.24 15.35 -17.80
CA THR A 149 8.78 15.26 -17.94
C THR A 149 8.39 13.97 -18.65
N ARG A 150 9.14 13.57 -19.69
CA ARG A 150 8.90 12.30 -20.40
C ARG A 150 8.98 11.10 -19.46
N LEU A 151 10.08 10.94 -18.71
CA LEU A 151 10.26 9.82 -17.79
C LEU A 151 9.22 9.81 -16.65
N THR A 152 8.89 10.98 -16.10
CA THR A 152 7.90 11.08 -15.02
C THR A 152 6.46 10.92 -15.49
N ASN A 153 6.16 11.16 -16.77
CA ASN A 153 4.85 10.83 -17.35
C ASN A 153 4.67 9.33 -17.55
N LEU A 154 5.75 8.59 -17.81
CA LEU A 154 5.71 7.12 -17.93
C LEU A 154 5.41 6.41 -16.60
N THR A 155 5.52 7.11 -15.47
CA THR A 155 5.08 6.58 -14.16
C THR A 155 3.60 6.85 -13.87
N ASN A 156 2.91 7.65 -14.70
CA ASN A 156 1.47 7.85 -14.62
C ASN A 156 0.75 6.64 -15.22
N LEU A 157 0.54 5.61 -14.40
CA LEU A 157 -0.01 4.34 -14.86
C LEU A 157 -1.43 4.48 -15.40
N ALA A 158 -2.25 5.30 -14.74
CA ALA A 158 -3.61 5.60 -15.20
C ALA A 158 -3.60 6.15 -16.65
N GLN A 159 -2.79 7.17 -16.91
CA GLN A 159 -2.66 7.77 -18.24
C GLN A 159 -2.08 6.78 -19.26
N CYS A 160 -1.03 6.06 -18.88
CA CYS A 160 -0.39 5.07 -19.73
C CYS A 160 -1.39 4.02 -20.23
N VAL A 161 -2.25 3.52 -19.32
CA VAL A 161 -3.28 2.55 -19.67
C VAL A 161 -4.33 3.18 -20.57
N THR A 162 -4.86 4.36 -20.24
CA THR A 162 -5.89 4.99 -21.08
C THR A 162 -5.40 5.33 -22.48
N ASP A 163 -4.16 5.81 -22.62
CA ASP A 163 -3.56 6.12 -23.92
C ASP A 163 -3.27 4.87 -24.75
N GLY A 164 -3.04 3.74 -24.09
CA GLY A 164 -2.77 2.45 -24.73
C GLY A 164 -4.01 1.67 -25.13
N LEU A 165 -5.21 2.13 -24.78
CA LEU A 165 -6.45 1.41 -25.03
C LEU A 165 -7.11 1.80 -26.36
N ASP A 166 -7.34 0.79 -27.21
CA ASP A 166 -8.40 0.85 -28.22
C ASP A 166 -9.72 0.48 -27.54
N VAL A 167 -10.57 1.48 -27.26
CA VAL A 167 -11.83 1.31 -26.53
C VAL A 167 -12.76 0.30 -27.21
N SER A 168 -12.78 0.25 -28.54
CA SER A 168 -13.66 -0.65 -29.28
C SER A 168 -13.16 -2.09 -29.23
N GLN A 169 -11.88 -2.31 -29.53
CA GLN A 169 -11.29 -3.65 -29.45
C GLN A 169 -11.32 -4.18 -28.01
N HIS A 170 -11.02 -3.32 -27.04
CA HIS A 170 -11.00 -3.72 -25.63
C HIS A 170 -12.37 -4.19 -25.13
N LYS A 171 -13.47 -3.58 -25.59
CA LYS A 171 -14.82 -4.06 -25.27
C LYS A 171 -15.07 -5.46 -25.78
N GLU A 172 -14.67 -5.76 -27.02
CA GLU A 172 -14.84 -7.11 -27.59
C GLU A 172 -13.96 -8.13 -26.85
N ASP A 173 -12.73 -7.78 -26.51
CA ASP A 173 -11.83 -8.65 -25.73
C ASP A 173 -12.45 -8.97 -24.36
N LEU A 174 -12.95 -7.96 -23.64
CA LEU A 174 -13.60 -8.17 -22.34
C LEU A 174 -14.90 -8.97 -22.45
N LYS A 175 -15.68 -8.78 -23.51
CA LYS A 175 -16.90 -9.55 -23.81
C LYS A 175 -16.59 -11.02 -24.00
N GLU A 176 -15.49 -11.34 -24.68
CA GLU A 176 -15.05 -12.72 -24.91
C GLU A 176 -14.42 -13.34 -23.66
N GLN A 177 -13.68 -12.57 -22.85
CA GLN A 177 -12.84 -13.13 -21.79
C GLN A 177 -13.50 -13.06 -20.41
N ASN A 178 -14.04 -11.89 -20.03
CA ASN A 178 -14.52 -11.60 -18.67
C ASN A 178 -15.70 -10.60 -18.67
N PRO A 179 -16.96 -11.08 -18.76
CA PRO A 179 -18.14 -10.23 -18.80
C PRO A 179 -18.33 -9.34 -17.55
N ALA A 180 -17.81 -9.76 -16.38
CA ALA A 180 -17.85 -8.92 -15.19
C ALA A 180 -16.90 -7.72 -15.31
N ALA A 181 -15.72 -7.91 -15.93
CA ALA A 181 -14.81 -6.81 -16.24
C ALA A 181 -15.38 -5.89 -17.33
N LEU A 182 -16.12 -6.42 -18.31
CA LEU A 182 -16.87 -5.61 -19.28
C LEU A 182 -17.88 -4.68 -18.58
N ALA A 183 -18.63 -5.18 -17.59
CA ALA A 183 -19.58 -4.37 -16.82
C ALA A 183 -18.87 -3.22 -16.09
N MET A 184 -17.72 -3.49 -15.46
CA MET A 184 -16.90 -2.46 -14.83
C MET A 184 -16.39 -1.42 -15.84
N PHE A 185 -15.96 -1.86 -17.03
CA PHE A 185 -15.49 -0.95 -18.08
C PHE A 185 -16.59 -0.01 -18.55
N ILE A 186 -17.81 -0.53 -18.76
CA ILE A 186 -18.96 0.28 -19.15
C ILE A 186 -19.29 1.33 -18.08
N GLU A 187 -19.25 0.96 -16.79
CA GLU A 187 -19.48 1.91 -15.69
C GLU A 187 -18.41 2.99 -15.56
N ALA A 188 -17.17 2.64 -15.90
CA ALA A 188 -16.05 3.57 -15.85
C ALA A 188 -16.09 4.61 -16.99
N ILE A 189 -16.82 4.37 -18.08
CA ILE A 189 -16.94 5.34 -19.18
C ILE A 189 -17.84 6.50 -18.75
N ARG A 190 -17.24 7.68 -18.55
CA ARG A 190 -17.93 8.94 -18.22
C ARG A 190 -17.55 10.01 -19.24
N LYS A 191 -18.55 10.65 -19.86
CA LYS A 191 -18.33 11.72 -20.86
C LYS A 191 -17.37 11.30 -22.00
N ALA A 192 -17.43 10.03 -22.42
CA ALA A 192 -16.54 9.41 -23.42
C ALA A 192 -15.07 9.21 -22.99
N GLU A 193 -14.75 9.38 -21.71
CA GLU A 193 -13.43 9.09 -21.13
C GLU A 193 -13.54 7.96 -20.09
N VAL A 194 -12.44 7.26 -19.82
CA VAL A 194 -12.38 6.20 -18.81
C VAL A 194 -12.02 6.83 -17.45
N ASP A 195 -12.90 6.68 -16.47
CA ASP A 195 -12.65 7.07 -15.08
C ASP A 195 -11.71 6.06 -14.40
N THR A 196 -10.41 6.35 -14.43
CA THR A 196 -9.34 5.48 -13.90
C THR A 196 -9.30 5.39 -12.38
N SER A 197 -10.13 6.18 -11.66
CA SER A 197 -10.31 6.04 -10.22
C SER A 197 -11.11 4.80 -9.82
N LEU A 198 -11.82 4.21 -10.79
CA LEU A 198 -12.57 2.97 -10.66
C LEU A 198 -11.77 1.78 -11.20
N ALA A 199 -12.12 0.57 -10.77
CA ALA A 199 -11.67 -0.63 -11.49
C ALA A 199 -12.41 -0.71 -12.83
N PHE A 200 -11.70 -0.95 -13.94
CA PHE A 200 -12.31 -0.86 -15.28
C PHE A 200 -11.83 -1.91 -16.29
N THR A 201 -10.82 -2.74 -15.98
CA THR A 201 -10.21 -3.64 -16.96
C THR A 201 -9.62 -4.90 -16.29
N THR A 202 -8.91 -5.75 -17.03
CA THR A 202 -8.18 -6.91 -16.51
C THR A 202 -6.76 -6.56 -16.08
N ARG A 203 -6.20 -7.36 -15.16
CA ARG A 203 -4.81 -7.20 -14.71
C ARG A 203 -3.80 -7.43 -15.84
N GLY A 204 -4.09 -8.33 -16.78
CA GLY A 204 -3.24 -8.58 -17.95
C GLY A 204 -3.18 -7.41 -18.91
N THR A 205 -4.31 -6.71 -19.13
CA THR A 205 -4.33 -5.48 -19.95
C THR A 205 -3.42 -4.41 -19.35
N VAL A 206 -3.55 -4.16 -18.04
CA VAL A 206 -2.67 -3.23 -17.31
C VAL A 206 -1.21 -3.68 -17.40
N GLY A 207 -0.95 -4.97 -17.18
CA GLY A 207 0.37 -5.56 -17.24
C GLY A 207 1.07 -5.39 -18.58
N LYS A 208 0.36 -5.64 -19.68
CA LYS A 208 0.86 -5.50 -21.05
C LYS A 208 1.21 -4.05 -21.37
N ILE A 209 0.31 -3.11 -21.09
CA ILE A 209 0.55 -1.69 -21.38
C ILE A 209 1.68 -1.15 -20.50
N HIS A 210 1.69 -1.49 -19.22
CA HIS A 210 2.73 -1.05 -18.31
C HIS A 210 4.11 -1.60 -18.69
N HIS A 211 4.20 -2.88 -19.08
CA HIS A 211 5.43 -3.48 -19.58
C HIS A 211 6.00 -2.67 -20.74
N LEU A 212 5.19 -2.37 -21.77
CA LEU A 212 5.61 -1.58 -22.92
C LEU A 212 6.13 -0.19 -22.51
N LYS A 213 5.41 0.50 -21.62
CA LYS A 213 5.83 1.84 -21.14
C LYS A 213 7.08 1.83 -20.29
N ILE A 214 7.31 0.75 -19.52
CA ILE A 214 8.57 0.56 -18.82
C ILE A 214 9.70 0.34 -19.83
N GLN A 215 9.54 -0.52 -20.83
CA GLN A 215 10.57 -0.73 -21.85
C GLN A 215 10.89 0.58 -22.59
N ASP A 216 9.89 1.36 -22.99
CA ASP A 216 10.09 2.70 -23.59
C ASP A 216 10.96 3.61 -22.70
N ALA A 217 10.78 3.55 -21.37
CA ALA A 217 11.57 4.32 -20.41
C ALA A 217 13.01 3.80 -20.28
N LEU A 218 13.17 2.48 -20.28
CA LEU A 218 14.47 1.83 -20.13
C LEU A 218 15.34 2.01 -21.38
N ASP A 219 14.75 1.87 -22.56
CA ASP A 219 15.41 2.15 -23.84
C ASP A 219 15.88 3.60 -23.87
N TYR A 220 15.02 4.54 -23.44
CA TYR A 220 15.40 5.94 -23.31
C TYR A 220 16.62 6.13 -22.38
N ILE A 221 16.63 5.50 -21.20
CA ILE A 221 17.75 5.58 -20.25
C ILE A 221 19.02 5.00 -20.87
N GLN A 222 18.93 3.83 -21.48
CA GLN A 222 20.06 3.17 -22.11
C GLN A 222 20.60 3.98 -23.29
N GLU A 223 19.78 4.68 -24.06
CA GLU A 223 20.23 5.46 -25.22
C GLU A 223 20.82 6.82 -24.82
N ASN A 224 20.22 7.50 -23.83
CA ASN A 224 20.47 8.92 -23.57
C ASN A 224 21.23 9.21 -22.27
N MET A 225 21.39 8.22 -21.39
CA MET A 225 22.00 8.38 -20.06
C MET A 225 23.18 7.45 -19.79
N LYS A 226 23.84 6.91 -20.84
CA LYS A 226 24.97 5.96 -20.70
C LYS A 226 26.13 6.49 -19.85
N ASP A 227 26.33 7.80 -19.82
CA ASP A 227 27.35 8.45 -18.98
C ASP A 227 27.01 8.38 -17.48
N MET A 228 25.72 8.24 -17.14
CA MET A 228 25.22 8.33 -15.77
C MET A 228 24.69 7.00 -15.22
N ILE A 229 24.09 6.16 -16.06
CA ILE A 229 23.41 4.94 -15.66
C ILE A 229 23.71 3.81 -16.66
N THR A 230 24.12 2.66 -16.13
CA THR A 230 24.17 1.38 -16.86
C THR A 230 23.18 0.40 -16.22
N ILE A 231 22.43 -0.34 -17.05
CA ILE A 231 21.47 -1.34 -16.59
C ILE A 231 21.74 -2.68 -17.29
N GLU A 232 22.02 -3.72 -16.50
CA GLU A 232 22.17 -5.10 -16.95
C GLU A 232 20.97 -5.95 -16.49
N TYR A 233 20.32 -6.59 -17.45
CA TYR A 233 19.17 -7.47 -17.21
C TYR A 233 19.55 -8.95 -17.24
N PHE A 234 19.15 -9.68 -16.21
CA PHE A 234 19.29 -11.12 -16.11
C PHE A 234 17.91 -11.78 -15.98
N PHE A 235 17.23 -11.99 -17.12
CA PHE A 235 15.96 -12.71 -17.18
C PHE A 235 16.14 -14.22 -17.02
N ASN A 236 15.13 -14.89 -16.47
CA ASN A 236 15.20 -16.30 -16.06
C ASN A 236 16.30 -16.57 -15.02
N TYR A 237 16.53 -15.62 -14.12
CA TYR A 237 17.38 -15.77 -12.93
C TYR A 237 16.58 -15.46 -11.68
N GLU A 238 16.64 -16.34 -10.69
CA GLU A 238 16.08 -16.10 -9.37
C GLU A 238 17.19 -15.75 -8.37
N VAL A 239 16.89 -14.81 -7.47
CA VAL A 239 17.69 -14.58 -6.27
C VAL A 239 17.20 -15.55 -5.21
N VAL A 240 18.11 -16.40 -4.73
CA VAL A 240 17.79 -17.46 -3.76
C VAL A 240 18.34 -17.17 -2.37
N GLY A 241 19.19 -16.15 -2.23
CA GLY A 241 19.74 -15.75 -0.94
C GLY A 241 20.41 -14.39 -0.94
N LEU A 242 20.61 -13.86 0.26
CA LEU A 242 21.48 -12.73 0.58
C LEU A 242 22.59 -13.22 1.49
N VAL A 243 23.84 -12.88 1.18
CA VAL A 243 24.99 -13.08 2.07
C VAL A 243 25.48 -11.72 2.57
N SER A 244 25.51 -11.55 3.90
CA SER A 244 25.82 -10.26 4.54
C SER A 244 27.04 -10.31 5.47
N THR A 245 28.02 -11.18 5.16
CA THR A 245 29.28 -11.29 5.92
C THR A 245 30.09 -9.99 5.93
N ASN A 246 30.06 -9.23 4.83
CA ASN A 246 30.44 -7.83 4.80
C ASN A 246 29.17 -6.98 4.65
N PRO A 247 28.68 -6.31 5.72
CA PRO A 247 27.45 -5.53 5.66
C PRO A 247 27.47 -4.42 4.60
N GLN A 248 28.64 -3.87 4.29
CA GLN A 248 28.80 -2.78 3.32
C GLN A 248 28.98 -3.26 1.87
N LYS A 249 29.18 -4.57 1.68
CA LYS A 249 29.32 -5.22 0.38
C LYS A 249 28.47 -6.50 0.34
N PRO A 250 27.14 -6.37 0.47
CA PRO A 250 26.26 -7.53 0.45
C PRO A 250 26.33 -8.28 -0.88
N GLN A 251 26.17 -9.60 -0.83
CA GLN A 251 26.21 -10.46 -2.01
C GLN A 251 24.84 -11.11 -2.25
N LEU A 252 24.38 -11.09 -3.49
CA LEU A 252 23.20 -11.85 -3.91
C LEU A 252 23.62 -13.24 -4.37
N GLU A 253 22.96 -14.27 -3.84
CA GLU A 253 23.04 -15.62 -4.39
C GLU A 253 22.01 -15.75 -5.51
N VAL A 254 22.49 -15.86 -6.74
CA VAL A 254 21.65 -15.88 -7.95
C VAL A 254 21.77 -17.22 -8.67
N ARG A 255 20.65 -17.69 -9.21
CA ARG A 255 20.52 -18.99 -9.88
C ARG A 255 19.67 -18.87 -11.12
N ARG A 256 20.15 -19.43 -12.24
CA ARG A 256 19.31 -19.54 -13.45
C ARG A 256 18.13 -20.46 -13.17
N VAL A 257 16.92 -20.09 -13.60
CA VAL A 257 15.72 -20.91 -13.42
C VAL A 257 15.93 -22.28 -14.04
N GLY A 258 15.62 -23.34 -13.27
CA GLY A 258 15.85 -24.74 -13.65
C GLY A 258 17.27 -25.26 -13.43
N SER A 259 18.24 -24.42 -13.05
CA SER A 259 19.58 -24.84 -12.67
C SER A 259 19.67 -25.19 -11.19
N SER A 260 20.57 -26.11 -10.82
CA SER A 260 20.96 -26.36 -9.42
C SER A 260 22.16 -25.52 -8.98
N LYS A 261 22.91 -24.92 -9.92
CA LYS A 261 24.10 -24.12 -9.64
C LYS A 261 23.74 -22.66 -9.39
N SER A 262 24.12 -22.13 -8.22
CA SER A 262 24.08 -20.71 -7.89
C SER A 262 25.46 -20.07 -8.00
N ARG A 263 25.49 -18.73 -8.06
CA ARG A 263 26.71 -17.91 -7.96
C ARG A 263 26.45 -16.74 -7.00
N LEU A 264 27.48 -16.30 -6.30
CA LEU A 264 27.44 -15.08 -5.48
C LEU A 264 27.91 -13.89 -6.32
N VAL A 265 27.20 -12.77 -6.22
CA VAL A 265 27.54 -11.51 -6.89
C VAL A 265 27.51 -10.39 -5.87
N GLU A 266 28.60 -9.63 -5.77
CA GLU A 266 28.78 -8.55 -4.79
C GLU A 266 28.30 -7.20 -5.32
N PHE A 267 27.74 -6.39 -4.42
CA PHE A 267 27.20 -5.05 -4.73
C PHE A 267 27.59 -4.03 -3.65
N ASP A 268 27.53 -2.74 -3.99
CA ASP A 268 27.58 -1.65 -3.00
C ASP A 268 26.27 -1.56 -2.22
N PHE A 269 25.15 -1.79 -2.90
CA PHE A 269 23.82 -1.81 -2.32
C PHE A 269 22.93 -2.87 -2.96
N VAL A 270 22.01 -3.42 -2.17
CA VAL A 270 21.01 -4.39 -2.63
C VAL A 270 19.60 -3.90 -2.33
N HIS A 271 18.68 -4.11 -3.29
CA HIS A 271 17.25 -3.83 -3.16
C HIS A 271 16.46 -5.14 -3.25
N LEU A 272 15.83 -5.53 -2.15
CA LEU A 272 15.10 -6.79 -2.06
C LEU A 272 13.62 -6.58 -2.38
N SER A 273 13.23 -6.86 -3.62
CA SER A 273 11.85 -6.84 -4.09
C SER A 273 11.49 -8.20 -4.71
N ASN A 274 11.70 -9.28 -3.97
CA ASN A 274 11.66 -10.69 -4.43
C ASN A 274 10.31 -11.15 -5.04
N GLY A 275 9.34 -10.25 -5.14
CA GLY A 275 7.99 -10.54 -5.61
C GLY A 275 7.14 -11.20 -4.53
N THR A 276 6.02 -11.76 -4.98
CA THR A 276 5.01 -12.32 -4.11
C THR A 276 5.30 -13.82 -3.88
N PRO A 277 5.65 -14.26 -2.65
CA PRO A 277 6.01 -15.65 -2.38
C PRO A 277 4.74 -16.51 -2.33
N TRP A 278 4.46 -17.17 -3.45
CA TRP A 278 3.26 -17.98 -3.62
C TRP A 278 3.45 -19.43 -3.15
N LYS A 279 2.41 -19.98 -2.55
CA LYS A 279 2.26 -21.40 -2.22
C LYS A 279 0.99 -21.93 -2.87
N SER A 280 1.09 -23.07 -3.56
CA SER A 280 -0.13 -23.80 -3.98
C SER A 280 -0.80 -24.41 -2.74
N PRO A 281 -2.12 -24.19 -2.53
CA PRO A 281 -2.80 -24.68 -1.33
C PRO A 281 -2.96 -26.21 -1.34
N VAL A 282 -2.92 -26.83 -2.51
CA VAL A 282 -2.91 -28.28 -2.73
C VAL A 282 -1.82 -28.65 -3.74
N PRO A 283 -1.35 -29.91 -3.76
CA PRO A 283 -0.45 -30.40 -4.81
C PRO A 283 -1.08 -30.27 -6.20
N ASP A 284 -0.26 -29.96 -7.21
CA ASP A 284 -0.73 -29.84 -8.61
C ASP A 284 -1.23 -31.17 -9.21
N LYS A 285 -1.03 -32.30 -8.51
CA LYS A 285 -1.53 -33.61 -8.88
C LYS A 285 -2.19 -34.28 -7.67
N LEU A 286 -3.51 -34.38 -7.70
CA LEU A 286 -4.27 -35.19 -6.77
C LEU A 286 -4.74 -36.48 -7.46
N PRO A 287 -4.63 -37.66 -6.83
CA PRO A 287 -5.12 -38.90 -7.42
C PRO A 287 -6.61 -38.80 -7.77
N GLY A 288 -6.94 -38.93 -9.05
CA GLY A 288 -8.33 -38.93 -9.52
C GLY A 288 -9.04 -37.59 -9.55
N LEU A 289 -8.37 -36.48 -9.21
CA LEU A 289 -8.95 -35.13 -9.24
C LEU A 289 -8.03 -34.16 -10.00
N PRO A 290 -8.42 -33.69 -11.19
CA PRO A 290 -7.70 -32.64 -11.90
C PRO A 290 -7.68 -31.32 -11.12
N VAL A 291 -6.51 -30.67 -11.06
CA VAL A 291 -6.31 -29.41 -10.33
C VAL A 291 -5.75 -28.34 -11.27
N TYR A 292 -6.33 -27.13 -11.22
CA TYR A 292 -5.80 -25.95 -11.88
C TYR A 292 -5.32 -24.92 -10.85
N SER A 293 -4.02 -24.64 -10.84
CA SER A 293 -3.36 -23.62 -9.99
C SER A 293 -2.69 -22.50 -10.80
N GLY A 294 -3.00 -22.44 -12.11
CA GLY A 294 -2.44 -21.49 -13.07
C GLY A 294 -2.97 -20.07 -12.91
N ILE A 295 -2.55 -19.20 -13.82
CA ILE A 295 -3.01 -17.80 -13.91
C ILE A 295 -4.51 -17.82 -14.31
N PRO A 296 -5.35 -16.91 -13.78
CA PRO A 296 -6.73 -16.78 -14.25
C PRO A 296 -6.74 -16.27 -15.70
N ASN A 297 -6.87 -17.19 -16.66
CA ASN A 297 -6.92 -16.92 -18.10
C ASN A 297 -8.09 -17.72 -18.71
N HIS A 298 -8.94 -17.08 -19.49
CA HIS A 298 -10.15 -17.68 -20.04
C HIS A 298 -9.83 -18.90 -20.93
N TYR A 299 -8.84 -18.79 -21.79
CA TYR A 299 -8.45 -19.85 -22.72
C TYR A 299 -7.80 -21.04 -22.00
N ASP A 300 -6.91 -20.78 -21.04
CA ASP A 300 -6.28 -21.84 -20.23
C ASP A 300 -7.31 -22.59 -19.38
N ILE A 301 -8.26 -21.86 -18.80
CA ILE A 301 -9.37 -22.43 -18.02
C ILE A 301 -10.26 -23.29 -18.93
N ARG A 302 -10.64 -22.79 -20.11
CA ARG A 302 -11.43 -23.54 -21.08
C ARG A 302 -10.72 -24.83 -21.50
N HIS A 303 -9.46 -24.74 -21.87
CA HIS A 303 -8.64 -25.90 -22.25
C HIS A 303 -8.52 -26.91 -21.09
N PHE A 304 -8.36 -26.43 -19.85
CA PHE A 304 -8.38 -27.29 -18.67
C PHE A 304 -9.71 -28.03 -18.52
N LEU A 305 -10.85 -27.34 -18.65
CA LEU A 305 -12.18 -27.93 -18.57
C LEU A 305 -12.46 -28.93 -19.71
N GLU A 306 -11.97 -28.66 -20.92
CA GLU A 306 -12.01 -29.58 -22.07
C GLU A 306 -11.25 -30.88 -21.77
N ASN A 307 -10.03 -30.77 -21.22
CA ASN A 307 -9.23 -31.93 -20.82
C ASN A 307 -9.86 -32.74 -19.67
N CYS A 308 -10.63 -32.08 -18.80
CA CYS A 308 -11.44 -32.74 -17.77
C CYS A 308 -12.74 -33.34 -18.31
N GLN A 309 -13.00 -33.23 -19.62
CA GLN A 309 -14.23 -33.69 -20.28
C GLN A 309 -15.50 -33.06 -19.67
N LEU A 310 -15.41 -31.81 -19.22
CA LEU A 310 -16.54 -31.08 -18.63
C LEU A 310 -17.30 -30.24 -19.64
N LEU A 311 -16.78 -30.07 -20.86
CA LEU A 311 -17.43 -29.29 -21.91
C LEU A 311 -18.20 -30.17 -22.92
N GLU A 312 -19.38 -29.69 -23.32
CA GLU A 312 -20.21 -30.18 -24.41
C GLU A 312 -20.55 -28.97 -25.31
N ASN A 313 -20.22 -29.04 -26.61
CA ASN A 313 -20.35 -27.92 -27.55
C ASN A 313 -19.65 -26.62 -27.08
N GLY A 314 -18.52 -26.75 -26.38
CA GLY A 314 -17.76 -25.62 -25.83
C GLY A 314 -18.38 -24.97 -24.59
N LYS A 315 -19.44 -25.54 -24.01
CA LYS A 315 -20.06 -25.10 -22.77
C LYS A 315 -19.98 -26.18 -21.70
N ILE A 316 -19.87 -25.81 -20.43
CA ILE A 316 -19.87 -26.77 -19.32
C ILE A 316 -21.20 -27.54 -19.37
N ARG A 317 -21.14 -28.87 -19.26
CA ARG A 317 -22.35 -29.70 -19.25
C ARG A 317 -23.14 -29.53 -17.95
N PRO A 318 -24.48 -29.52 -17.98
CA PRO A 318 -25.30 -29.58 -16.77
C PRO A 318 -24.92 -30.77 -15.88
N GLY A 319 -24.93 -30.56 -14.56
CA GLY A 319 -24.55 -31.58 -13.56
C GLY A 319 -23.05 -31.70 -13.26
N ALA A 320 -22.18 -31.03 -14.02
CA ALA A 320 -20.76 -30.92 -13.67
C ALA A 320 -20.57 -30.19 -12.32
N ARG A 321 -19.51 -30.55 -11.59
CA ARG A 321 -19.19 -29.99 -10.27
C ARG A 321 -17.75 -29.53 -10.21
N ILE A 322 -17.55 -28.27 -9.85
CA ILE A 322 -16.26 -27.60 -9.81
C ILE A 322 -16.00 -27.11 -8.38
N GLY A 323 -14.91 -27.58 -7.78
CA GLY A 323 -14.41 -27.06 -6.51
C GLY A 323 -13.58 -25.79 -6.72
N ILE A 324 -13.69 -24.84 -5.80
CA ILE A 324 -12.83 -23.65 -5.74
C ILE A 324 -12.30 -23.52 -4.31
N THR A 325 -10.98 -23.49 -4.11
CA THR A 325 -10.40 -23.30 -2.78
C THR A 325 -10.38 -21.83 -2.38
N GLY A 326 -10.89 -21.51 -1.18
CA GLY A 326 -11.04 -20.16 -0.67
C GLY A 326 -12.39 -19.53 -1.02
N MET A 327 -12.71 -18.39 -0.42
CA MET A 327 -13.98 -17.66 -0.64
C MET A 327 -13.76 -16.14 -0.74
N SER A 328 -12.61 -15.74 -1.29
CA SER A 328 -12.15 -14.34 -1.37
C SER A 328 -11.60 -14.01 -2.76
N LEU A 329 -10.91 -12.87 -2.90
CA LEU A 329 -10.50 -12.25 -4.16
C LEU A 329 -9.83 -13.21 -5.15
N SER A 330 -8.83 -13.98 -4.72
CA SER A 330 -8.14 -14.91 -5.62
C SER A 330 -9.04 -16.04 -6.14
N ALA A 331 -10.04 -16.46 -5.35
CA ALA A 331 -11.05 -17.42 -5.80
C ALA A 331 -12.05 -16.75 -6.77
N TYR A 332 -12.39 -15.50 -6.51
CA TYR A 332 -13.35 -14.73 -7.32
C TYR A 332 -12.82 -14.42 -8.72
N ASP A 333 -11.50 -14.33 -8.91
CA ASP A 333 -10.89 -14.15 -10.24
C ASP A 333 -11.28 -15.26 -11.23
N PHE A 334 -11.53 -16.48 -10.75
CA PHE A 334 -11.89 -17.62 -11.60
C PHE A 334 -13.37 -17.68 -11.94
N VAL A 335 -14.25 -17.13 -11.09
CA VAL A 335 -15.69 -17.35 -11.21
C VAL A 335 -16.27 -16.76 -12.51
N PRO A 336 -16.02 -15.49 -12.87
CA PRO A 336 -16.49 -14.94 -14.15
C PRO A 336 -15.98 -15.73 -15.35
N LEU A 337 -14.74 -16.21 -15.30
CA LEU A 337 -14.10 -16.94 -16.39
C LEU A 337 -14.70 -18.34 -16.58
N ILE A 338 -14.98 -19.04 -15.48
CA ILE A 338 -15.68 -20.33 -15.48
C ILE A 338 -17.12 -20.15 -15.96
N LEU A 339 -17.84 -19.16 -15.45
CA LEU A 339 -19.23 -18.89 -15.84
C LEU A 339 -19.35 -18.48 -17.31
N ASN A 340 -18.33 -17.87 -17.91
CA ASN A 340 -18.28 -17.58 -19.34
C ASN A 340 -18.21 -18.85 -20.22
N CYS A 341 -17.78 -19.98 -19.63
CA CYS A 341 -17.90 -21.30 -20.24
C CYS A 341 -19.29 -21.91 -20.07
N THR A 342 -20.30 -21.16 -19.60
CA THR A 342 -21.70 -21.60 -19.49
C THR A 342 -22.61 -20.73 -20.38
N SER A 343 -23.91 -21.01 -20.37
CA SER A 343 -24.95 -20.12 -20.95
C SER A 343 -25.68 -19.30 -19.87
N ILE A 344 -25.24 -19.36 -18.61
CA ILE A 344 -25.83 -18.60 -17.49
C ILE A 344 -25.60 -17.09 -17.69
N ILE A 345 -24.44 -16.72 -18.23
CA ILE A 345 -24.02 -15.33 -18.41
C ILE A 345 -24.12 -14.95 -19.87
N GLU A 346 -24.97 -13.98 -20.14
CA GLU A 346 -25.18 -13.41 -21.46
C GLU A 346 -24.52 -12.03 -21.50
N PRO A 347 -23.47 -11.81 -22.32
CA PRO A 347 -22.84 -10.51 -22.44
C PRO A 347 -23.84 -9.44 -22.92
N SER A 348 -23.76 -8.25 -22.33
CA SER A 348 -24.64 -7.11 -22.62
C SER A 348 -23.80 -5.88 -22.92
N GLU A 349 -24.09 -5.18 -24.02
CA GLU A 349 -23.35 -3.96 -24.39
C GLU A 349 -23.67 -2.75 -23.51
N THR A 350 -24.81 -2.80 -22.80
CA THR A 350 -25.27 -1.70 -21.93
C THR A 350 -25.00 -1.95 -20.46
N GLU A 351 -25.07 -3.20 -20.01
CA GLU A 351 -24.97 -3.59 -18.60
C GLU A 351 -23.72 -4.45 -18.31
N GLY A 352 -22.96 -4.81 -19.34
CA GLY A 352 -21.85 -5.75 -19.31
C GLY A 352 -22.28 -7.21 -19.35
N TYR A 353 -23.20 -7.61 -18.47
CA TYR A 353 -23.77 -8.96 -18.48
C TYR A 353 -25.22 -9.01 -17.99
N ARG A 354 -25.92 -10.07 -18.37
CA ARG A 354 -27.21 -10.51 -17.83
C ARG A 354 -27.10 -11.94 -17.34
N ILE A 355 -27.88 -12.27 -16.31
CA ILE A 355 -27.95 -13.61 -15.75
C ILE A 355 -29.24 -14.27 -16.26
N ASN A 356 -29.10 -15.39 -16.96
CA ASN A 356 -30.22 -16.21 -17.39
C ASN A 356 -30.58 -17.19 -16.26
N GLU A 357 -31.60 -16.84 -15.47
CA GLU A 357 -31.99 -17.63 -14.29
C GLU A 357 -32.57 -19.00 -14.66
N GLU A 358 -33.26 -19.12 -15.79
CA GLU A 358 -33.78 -20.40 -16.29
C GLU A 358 -32.64 -21.36 -16.65
N GLU A 359 -31.57 -20.83 -17.25
CA GLU A 359 -30.37 -21.60 -17.54
C GLU A 359 -29.62 -21.94 -16.25
N ALA A 360 -29.48 -20.98 -15.32
CA ALA A 360 -28.82 -21.17 -14.02
C ALA A 360 -29.42 -22.36 -13.23
N ALA A 361 -30.74 -22.54 -13.27
CA ALA A 361 -31.42 -23.65 -12.61
C ALA A 361 -30.93 -25.05 -13.06
N LYS A 362 -30.36 -25.16 -14.26
CA LYS A 362 -29.79 -26.42 -14.79
C LYS A 362 -28.41 -26.76 -14.18
N TYR A 363 -27.76 -25.81 -13.52
CA TYR A 363 -26.40 -25.90 -12.98
C TYR A 363 -26.37 -25.85 -11.44
N ALA A 364 -27.42 -26.34 -10.78
CA ALA A 364 -27.46 -26.39 -9.32
C ALA A 364 -26.22 -27.11 -8.74
N GLY A 365 -25.49 -26.43 -7.85
CA GLY A 365 -24.27 -26.95 -7.22
C GLY A 365 -23.03 -27.02 -8.12
N LEU A 366 -23.03 -26.34 -9.28
CA LEU A 366 -21.86 -26.27 -10.17
C LEU A 366 -20.60 -25.79 -9.46
N LEU A 367 -20.69 -24.75 -8.62
CA LEU A 367 -19.55 -24.17 -7.93
C LEU A 367 -19.59 -24.52 -6.43
N THR A 368 -18.57 -25.22 -5.94
CA THR A 368 -18.40 -25.53 -4.52
C THR A 368 -17.19 -24.80 -3.97
N PHE A 369 -17.42 -23.75 -3.18
CA PHE A 369 -16.37 -23.03 -2.47
C PHE A 369 -15.96 -23.82 -1.22
N VAL A 370 -14.66 -24.09 -1.07
CA VAL A 370 -14.11 -24.82 0.08
C VAL A 370 -13.22 -23.89 0.88
N SER A 371 -13.57 -23.61 2.13
CA SER A 371 -12.78 -22.74 3.00
C SER A 371 -12.99 -23.05 4.48
N ASN A 372 -12.00 -22.74 5.34
CA ASN A 372 -12.10 -23.02 6.77
C ASN A 372 -13.05 -22.06 7.50
N SER A 373 -13.00 -20.75 7.19
CA SER A 373 -13.79 -19.73 7.88
C SER A 373 -15.20 -19.55 7.33
N GLY A 374 -15.42 -19.82 6.04
CA GLY A 374 -16.70 -19.54 5.39
C GLY A 374 -16.99 -18.06 5.13
N ASP A 375 -16.14 -17.12 5.55
CA ASP A 375 -16.42 -15.69 5.38
C ASP A 375 -16.23 -15.25 3.91
N PRO A 376 -17.30 -14.86 3.18
CA PRO A 376 -17.15 -14.31 1.85
C PRO A 376 -16.55 -12.91 1.87
N ALA A 377 -15.72 -12.59 0.89
CA ALA A 377 -15.22 -11.23 0.71
C ALA A 377 -16.38 -10.26 0.43
N PRO A 378 -16.50 -9.13 1.16
CA PRO A 378 -17.61 -8.21 0.95
C PRO A 378 -17.55 -7.49 -0.40
N PRO A 379 -18.70 -7.03 -0.93
CA PRO A 379 -18.73 -6.18 -2.11
C PRO A 379 -18.18 -4.79 -1.80
N ARG A 380 -17.50 -4.21 -2.79
CA ARG A 380 -16.96 -2.86 -2.73
C ARG A 380 -18.03 -1.84 -3.09
N HIS A 381 -18.89 -1.52 -2.14
CA HIS A 381 -19.81 -0.39 -2.26
C HIS A 381 -19.07 0.89 -1.87
N THR A 382 -19.35 1.97 -2.60
CA THR A 382 -18.80 3.33 -2.42
C THR A 382 -17.33 3.52 -2.82
N HIS A 383 -17.05 4.70 -3.38
CA HIS A 383 -15.72 5.21 -3.69
C HIS A 383 -15.36 6.54 -2.97
N PRO A 384 -16.30 7.43 -2.54
CA PRO A 384 -15.86 8.63 -1.86
C PRO A 384 -15.47 8.35 -0.41
N LYS A 385 -14.40 9.00 0.04
CA LYS A 385 -14.00 9.11 1.46
C LYS A 385 -14.98 9.98 2.27
N HIS A 386 -16.28 9.93 1.99
CA HIS A 386 -17.26 10.76 2.69
C HIS A 386 -18.15 9.86 3.51
N PHE A 387 -18.07 10.00 4.84
CA PHE A 387 -18.99 9.31 5.73
C PHE A 387 -20.32 10.08 5.71
N ALA A 388 -21.43 9.40 5.39
CA ALA A 388 -22.74 10.02 5.19
C ALA A 388 -23.45 10.35 6.53
N VAL A 389 -22.81 11.12 7.41
CA VAL A 389 -23.37 11.54 8.72
C VAL A 389 -23.33 13.05 8.89
N VAL A 390 -24.34 13.59 9.60
CA VAL A 390 -24.47 15.02 9.88
C VAL A 390 -23.41 15.51 10.88
N ARG A 391 -23.01 14.67 11.85
CA ARG A 391 -21.96 15.01 12.83
C ARG A 391 -21.11 13.78 13.21
N PRO A 392 -19.78 13.82 12.96
CA PRO A 392 -18.89 12.68 13.19
C PRO A 392 -18.65 12.45 14.68
N ILE A 393 -18.87 11.23 15.19
CA ILE A 393 -18.60 10.92 16.62
C ILE A 393 -17.09 10.98 16.91
N LEU A 394 -16.28 10.57 15.93
CA LEU A 394 -14.84 10.49 16.03
C LEU A 394 -14.19 11.35 14.95
N THR A 395 -13.33 12.25 15.38
CA THR A 395 -12.61 13.21 14.54
C THR A 395 -11.19 12.73 14.23
N THR A 396 -10.59 13.30 13.18
CA THR A 396 -9.21 13.07 12.75
C THR A 396 -8.21 13.49 13.83
N GLU A 397 -8.53 14.53 14.62
CA GLU A 397 -7.72 14.92 15.79
C GLU A 397 -7.72 13.86 16.89
N GLU A 398 -8.90 13.29 17.18
CA GLU A 398 -9.07 12.21 18.14
C GLU A 398 -8.36 10.92 17.67
N VAL A 399 -8.47 10.59 16.38
CA VAL A 399 -7.71 9.48 15.76
C VAL A 399 -6.21 9.69 15.90
N HIS A 400 -5.70 10.88 15.59
CA HIS A 400 -4.29 11.20 15.77
C HIS A 400 -3.84 11.06 17.21
N THR A 401 -4.66 11.53 18.16
CA THR A 401 -4.39 11.41 19.60
C THR A 401 -4.27 9.94 20.03
N MET A 402 -5.18 9.06 19.57
CA MET A 402 -5.09 7.62 19.84
C MET A 402 -3.79 7.00 19.31
N LEU A 403 -3.36 7.41 18.11
CA LEU A 403 -2.16 6.87 17.46
C LEU A 403 -0.86 7.41 18.07
N LEU A 404 -0.93 8.50 18.84
CA LEU A 404 0.19 8.99 19.65
C LEU A 404 0.35 8.21 20.96
N GLN A 405 -0.72 7.68 21.55
CA GLN A 405 -0.61 6.90 22.80
C GLN A 405 0.27 5.66 22.63
N LYS A 406 1.26 5.48 23.51
CA LYS A 406 2.12 4.28 23.53
C LYS A 406 1.36 3.01 23.89
N GLY A 407 1.73 1.91 23.23
CA GLY A 407 1.25 0.56 23.56
C GLY A 407 -0.28 0.39 23.51
N PHE A 408 -0.99 1.26 22.78
CA PHE A 408 -2.45 1.31 22.80
C PHE A 408 -3.06 0.49 21.66
N GLU A 409 -3.99 -0.40 22.00
CA GLU A 409 -4.78 -1.18 21.04
C GLU A 409 -5.89 -0.33 20.39
N TRP A 410 -5.45 0.66 19.63
CA TRP A 410 -6.32 1.69 19.04
C TRP A 410 -7.45 1.12 18.19
N LEU A 411 -7.25 -0.03 17.52
CA LEU A 411 -8.25 -0.60 16.62
C LEU A 411 -9.43 -1.22 17.40
N SER A 412 -9.14 -1.92 18.51
CA SER A 412 -10.14 -2.46 19.43
C SER A 412 -10.98 -1.35 20.06
N PHE A 413 -10.32 -0.26 20.47
CA PHE A 413 -10.98 0.92 21.05
C PHE A 413 -11.82 1.70 20.03
N TRP A 414 -11.32 1.84 18.80
CA TRP A 414 -12.01 2.54 17.72
C TRP A 414 -13.33 1.87 17.28
N LYS A 415 -13.39 0.54 17.35
CA LYS A 415 -14.53 -0.27 16.90
C LYS A 415 -15.87 0.20 17.47
N LEU A 416 -15.89 0.64 18.73
CA LEU A 416 -17.09 1.17 19.37
C LEU A 416 -17.61 2.42 18.66
N PHE A 417 -16.72 3.39 18.38
CA PHE A 417 -17.06 4.61 17.66
C PHE A 417 -17.55 4.32 16.25
N PHE A 418 -16.87 3.39 15.58
CA PHE A 418 -17.22 2.98 14.24
C PHE A 418 -18.62 2.39 14.16
N HIS A 419 -18.94 1.39 14.99
CA HIS A 419 -20.27 0.79 15.01
C HIS A 419 -21.34 1.77 15.46
N ALA A 420 -21.03 2.67 16.41
CA ALA A 420 -21.95 3.73 16.81
C ALA A 420 -22.30 4.66 15.64
N ASN A 421 -21.32 5.06 14.81
CA ASN A 421 -21.58 5.88 13.62
C ASN A 421 -22.42 5.15 12.58
N VAL A 422 -22.11 3.87 12.29
CA VAL A 422 -22.86 3.07 11.31
C VAL A 422 -24.30 2.85 11.80
N ALA A 423 -24.48 2.49 13.07
CA ALA A 423 -25.78 2.28 13.69
C ALA A 423 -26.65 3.54 13.64
N ARG A 424 -26.09 4.71 14.01
CA ARG A 424 -26.78 6.01 13.90
C ARG A 424 -27.17 6.34 12.46
N SER A 425 -26.31 6.02 11.49
CA SER A 425 -26.60 6.26 10.06
C SER A 425 -27.76 5.40 9.53
N LEU A 426 -28.00 4.25 10.15
CA LEU A 426 -29.01 3.28 9.73
C LEU A 426 -30.25 3.24 10.63
N GLY A 427 -30.28 4.01 11.72
CA GLY A 427 -31.36 3.94 12.72
C GLY A 427 -31.44 2.59 13.43
N LYS A 428 -30.30 1.93 13.66
CA LYS A 428 -30.19 0.61 14.29
C LYS A 428 -29.48 0.71 15.64
N LEU A 429 -29.54 -0.38 16.43
CA LEU A 429 -28.58 -0.58 17.50
C LEU A 429 -27.25 -1.13 16.94
N PRO A 430 -26.11 -0.84 17.58
CA PRO A 430 -24.82 -1.42 17.17
C PRO A 430 -24.82 -2.96 17.14
N ARG A 431 -25.56 -3.60 18.06
CA ARG A 431 -25.72 -5.07 18.12
C ARG A 431 -26.58 -5.66 16.99
N ASP A 432 -27.34 -4.83 16.27
CA ASP A 432 -28.20 -5.24 15.15
C ASP A 432 -27.54 -5.02 13.78
N LEU A 433 -26.26 -4.60 13.77
CA LEU A 433 -25.48 -4.54 12.55
C LEU A 433 -25.17 -5.97 12.10
N GLN A 434 -25.40 -6.28 10.82
CA GLN A 434 -25.19 -7.60 10.25
C GLN A 434 -23.74 -8.06 10.32
N SER A 435 -22.79 -7.12 10.36
CA SER A 435 -21.37 -7.41 10.62
C SER A 435 -21.10 -8.03 12.00
N GLN A 436 -22.06 -7.93 12.94
CA GLN A 436 -21.96 -8.48 14.30
C GLN A 436 -22.64 -9.84 14.45
N HIS A 437 -23.31 -10.34 13.41
CA HIS A 437 -24.01 -11.63 13.45
C HIS A 437 -23.19 -12.72 12.78
N ASP A 438 -23.11 -13.89 13.42
CA ASP A 438 -22.66 -15.12 12.78
C ASP A 438 -23.73 -15.55 11.75
N MET A 439 -23.44 -15.36 10.46
CA MET A 439 -24.33 -15.80 9.38
C MET A 439 -23.67 -16.93 8.61
N ALA A 440 -24.48 -17.89 8.17
CA ALA A 440 -23.99 -18.90 7.25
C ALA A 440 -23.51 -18.22 5.95
N PRO A 441 -22.47 -18.76 5.27
CA PRO A 441 -21.88 -18.11 4.09
C PRO A 441 -22.88 -17.85 2.97
N LYS A 442 -23.85 -18.75 2.78
CA LYS A 442 -24.95 -18.58 1.82
C LYS A 442 -25.82 -17.37 2.17
N ASP A 443 -26.25 -17.24 3.41
CA ASP A 443 -27.11 -16.13 3.85
C ASP A 443 -26.37 -14.79 3.72
N ARG A 444 -25.06 -14.79 4.02
CA ARG A 444 -24.20 -13.62 3.83
C ARG A 444 -24.13 -13.19 2.38
N MET A 445 -23.95 -14.15 1.45
CA MET A 445 -23.92 -13.86 0.01
C MET A 445 -25.27 -13.33 -0.49
N ILE A 446 -26.39 -13.90 -0.05
CA ILE A 446 -27.73 -13.40 -0.39
C ILE A 446 -27.95 -11.97 0.11
N ASP A 447 -27.54 -11.69 1.34
CA ASP A 447 -27.62 -10.32 1.87
C ASP A 447 -26.74 -9.34 1.08
N TYR A 448 -25.52 -9.74 0.70
CA TYR A 448 -24.68 -8.92 -0.17
C TYR A 448 -25.28 -8.71 -1.56
N ALA A 449 -25.97 -9.70 -2.15
CA ALA A 449 -26.69 -9.50 -3.42
C ALA A 449 -27.72 -8.38 -3.28
N ARG A 450 -28.58 -8.46 -2.26
CA ARG A 450 -29.60 -7.44 -1.95
C ARG A 450 -28.98 -6.06 -1.70
N GLN A 451 -27.90 -5.99 -0.91
CA GLN A 451 -27.21 -4.72 -0.68
C GLN A 451 -26.56 -4.18 -1.96
N THR A 452 -26.06 -5.04 -2.85
CA THR A 452 -25.43 -4.60 -4.11
C THR A 452 -26.46 -4.02 -5.08
N GLU A 453 -27.65 -4.62 -5.16
CA GLU A 453 -28.78 -4.07 -5.91
C GLU A 453 -29.20 -2.70 -5.36
N ALA A 454 -29.30 -2.55 -4.03
CA ALA A 454 -29.56 -1.27 -3.39
C ALA A 454 -28.46 -0.23 -3.71
N HIS A 455 -27.19 -0.65 -3.71
CA HIS A 455 -26.06 0.19 -4.07
C HIS A 455 -26.13 0.70 -5.53
N PHE A 456 -26.46 -0.17 -6.48
CA PHE A 456 -26.66 0.23 -7.89
C PHE A 456 -27.83 1.21 -8.06
N ASN A 457 -28.82 1.17 -7.17
CA ASN A 457 -29.92 2.14 -7.10
C ASN A 457 -29.56 3.43 -6.35
N GLY A 458 -28.29 3.64 -6.01
CA GLY A 458 -27.81 4.85 -5.33
C GLY A 458 -28.14 4.91 -3.82
N GLN A 459 -28.55 3.81 -3.21
CA GLN A 459 -28.86 3.76 -1.79
C GLN A 459 -27.58 3.59 -0.95
N VAL A 460 -27.57 4.18 0.25
CA VAL A 460 -26.55 3.92 1.27
C VAL A 460 -26.77 2.52 1.83
N THR A 461 -25.70 1.73 1.89
CA THR A 461 -25.74 0.33 2.35
C THR A 461 -24.88 0.16 3.59
N GLU A 462 -25.19 -0.84 4.42
CA GLU A 462 -24.41 -1.13 5.63
C GLU A 462 -22.97 -1.46 5.27
N VAL A 463 -22.74 -2.33 4.28
CA VAL A 463 -21.39 -2.68 3.82
C VAL A 463 -20.64 -1.48 3.23
N GLY A 464 -21.33 -0.54 2.58
CA GLY A 464 -20.73 0.72 2.10
C GLY A 464 -20.26 1.62 3.25
N LEU A 465 -21.08 1.79 4.28
CA LEU A 465 -20.71 2.55 5.49
C LEU A 465 -19.56 1.90 6.25
N LEU A 466 -19.61 0.57 6.40
CA LEU A 466 -18.55 -0.19 7.06
C LEU A 466 -17.23 -0.01 6.31
N ARG A 467 -17.24 -0.17 4.99
CA ARG A 467 -16.07 0.03 4.15
C ARG A 467 -15.53 1.46 4.25
N THR A 468 -16.38 2.48 4.16
CA THR A 468 -15.94 3.88 4.26
C THR A 468 -15.27 4.14 5.61
N GLY A 469 -15.87 3.68 6.72
CA GLY A 469 -15.27 3.85 8.04
C GLY A 469 -13.91 3.16 8.18
N TYR A 470 -13.79 1.91 7.72
CA TYR A 470 -12.53 1.21 7.68
C TYR A 470 -11.48 1.92 6.80
N TRP A 471 -11.87 2.45 5.64
CA TRP A 471 -10.96 3.18 4.76
C TRP A 471 -10.43 4.47 5.39
N LEU A 472 -11.29 5.19 6.13
CA LEU A 472 -10.90 6.42 6.84
C LEU A 472 -9.91 6.13 7.96
N ILE A 473 -10.18 5.13 8.81
CA ILE A 473 -9.24 4.77 9.89
C ILE A 473 -7.95 4.18 9.34
N TYR A 474 -8.01 3.46 8.22
CA TYR A 474 -6.82 3.01 7.48
C TYR A 474 -5.96 4.19 7.01
N GLY A 475 -6.61 5.31 6.68
CA GLY A 475 -6.00 6.62 6.40
C GLY A 475 -5.46 7.35 7.63
N GLY A 476 -5.77 6.89 8.85
CA GLY A 476 -5.55 7.64 10.08
C GLY A 476 -6.46 8.86 10.22
N GLN A 477 -7.65 8.82 9.60
CA GLN A 477 -8.63 9.90 9.55
C GLN A 477 -9.88 9.52 10.38
N GLY A 478 -10.60 10.54 10.84
CA GLY A 478 -11.91 10.39 11.50
C GLY A 478 -13.05 10.27 10.49
N PHE A 479 -14.29 10.39 10.99
CA PHE A 479 -15.51 10.22 10.18
C PHE A 479 -16.06 11.53 9.61
N GLU A 480 -15.22 12.56 9.50
CA GLU A 480 -15.64 13.85 8.95
C GLU A 480 -16.22 13.73 7.54
N VAL A 481 -17.14 14.65 7.22
CA VAL A 481 -17.71 14.78 5.87
C VAL A 481 -16.61 15.10 4.85
N ASP A 482 -15.62 15.90 5.24
CA ASP A 482 -14.46 16.25 4.41
C ASP A 482 -13.15 15.90 5.16
N PRO A 483 -12.68 14.64 5.03
CA PRO A 483 -11.48 14.19 5.73
C PRO A 483 -10.20 14.87 5.25
N ASP A 484 -10.15 15.32 3.99
CA ASP A 484 -8.95 15.97 3.45
C ASP A 484 -8.81 17.38 4.04
N LYS A 485 -9.91 18.12 4.21
CA LYS A 485 -9.91 19.39 4.97
C LYS A 485 -9.55 19.19 6.44
N ALA A 486 -10.04 18.12 7.07
CA ALA A 486 -9.69 17.79 8.45
C ALA A 486 -8.20 17.46 8.59
N GLU A 487 -7.63 16.73 7.63
CA GLU A 487 -6.21 16.43 7.55
C GLU A 487 -5.37 17.71 7.43
N ASP A 488 -5.73 18.62 6.53
CA ASP A 488 -5.02 19.90 6.37
C ASP A 488 -5.01 20.74 7.65
N ALA A 489 -6.12 20.75 8.39
CA ALA A 489 -6.22 21.43 9.68
C ALA A 489 -5.32 20.77 10.73
N LEU A 490 -5.30 19.44 10.79
CA LEU A 490 -4.43 18.70 11.71
C LEU A 490 -2.95 18.89 11.39
N VAL A 491 -2.55 18.86 10.12
CA VAL A 491 -1.16 19.08 9.69
C VAL A 491 -0.67 20.48 10.10
N LYS A 492 -1.55 21.49 10.07
CA LYS A 492 -1.22 22.85 10.55
C LYS A 492 -1.07 22.92 12.07
N LYS A 493 -1.89 22.17 12.81
CA LYS A 493 -1.87 22.11 14.28
C LYS A 493 -0.71 21.26 14.82
N ALA A 494 -0.32 20.22 14.08
CA ALA A 494 0.62 19.19 14.51
C ALA A 494 1.66 18.86 13.42
N PRO A 495 2.41 19.85 12.91
CA PRO A 495 3.34 19.64 11.80
C PRO A 495 4.43 18.61 12.10
N LEU A 496 4.88 18.47 13.35
CA LEU A 496 5.95 17.54 13.71
C LEU A 496 5.43 16.09 13.77
N SER A 497 4.23 15.87 14.30
CA SER A 497 3.67 14.52 14.46
C SER A 497 2.78 14.05 13.30
N ARG A 498 2.30 14.93 12.41
CA ARG A 498 1.35 14.55 11.35
C ARG A 498 1.85 14.71 9.91
N ARG A 499 2.62 15.76 9.60
CA ARG A 499 2.98 16.11 8.21
C ARG A 499 3.59 14.91 7.47
N GLU A 500 3.06 14.63 6.28
CA GLU A 500 3.49 13.55 5.36
C GLU A 500 3.45 12.12 5.94
N ARG A 501 2.88 11.93 7.14
CA ARG A 501 2.84 10.63 7.81
C ARG A 501 1.46 9.98 7.76
N SER A 502 0.43 10.66 7.27
CA SER A 502 -0.92 10.09 7.17
C SER A 502 -1.00 8.86 6.27
N GLY A 503 -2.08 8.10 6.45
CA GLY A 503 -2.29 6.83 5.77
C GLY A 503 -1.28 5.76 6.16
N ASN A 504 -0.55 5.27 5.16
CA ASN A 504 0.26 4.07 5.29
C ASN A 504 1.35 4.17 6.37
N LEU A 505 2.02 5.32 6.50
CA LEU A 505 3.14 5.47 7.43
C LEU A 505 2.68 5.45 8.89
N LEU A 506 1.69 6.28 9.24
CA LEU A 506 1.19 6.37 10.61
C LEU A 506 0.55 5.05 11.08
N ARG A 507 -0.19 4.39 10.19
CA ARG A 507 -0.76 3.07 10.49
C ARG A 507 0.33 2.05 10.79
N ARG A 508 1.40 1.99 9.99
CA ARG A 508 2.54 1.08 10.22
C ARG A 508 3.23 1.37 11.55
N ALA A 509 3.44 2.64 11.87
CA ALA A 509 4.00 3.07 13.14
C ALA A 509 3.14 2.56 14.31
N ALA A 510 1.83 2.76 14.27
CA ALA A 510 0.91 2.31 15.31
C ALA A 510 0.84 0.77 15.42
N LEU A 511 0.89 0.04 14.30
CA LEU A 511 0.99 -1.42 14.28
C LEU A 511 2.29 -1.93 14.91
N SER A 512 3.40 -1.22 14.67
CA SER A 512 4.70 -1.62 15.18
C SER A 512 4.76 -1.57 16.71
N GLU A 513 4.03 -0.64 17.33
CA GLU A 513 3.98 -0.49 18.78
C GLU A 513 3.32 -1.70 19.47
N VAL A 514 2.16 -2.14 18.97
CA VAL A 514 1.41 -3.30 19.52
C VAL A 514 2.03 -4.65 19.14
N THR A 515 3.11 -4.65 18.35
CA THR A 515 3.88 -5.86 17.98
C THR A 515 5.31 -5.84 18.51
N LYS A 516 5.67 -4.90 19.38
CA LYS A 516 6.96 -4.92 20.09
C LYS A 516 7.09 -6.19 20.94
N LEU A 517 8.29 -6.77 20.98
CA LEU A 517 8.52 -7.97 21.79
C LEU A 517 8.23 -7.73 23.27
N ASP A 518 8.56 -6.56 23.80
CA ASP A 518 8.33 -6.22 25.20
C ASP A 518 6.85 -6.10 25.54
N TYR A 519 6.01 -5.67 24.59
CA TYR A 519 4.56 -5.67 24.72
C TYR A 519 4.04 -7.10 24.96
N VAL A 520 4.48 -8.05 24.13
CA VAL A 520 4.09 -9.47 24.22
C VAL A 520 4.68 -10.14 25.47
N LYS A 521 5.93 -9.82 25.84
CA LYS A 521 6.58 -10.34 27.06
C LYS A 521 5.93 -9.83 28.34
N ALA A 522 5.31 -8.65 28.33
CA ALA A 522 4.52 -8.14 29.45
C ALA A 522 3.18 -8.88 29.64
N GLY A 523 2.88 -9.89 28.82
CA GLY A 523 1.67 -10.71 28.92
C GLY A 523 0.48 -10.15 28.14
N HIS A 524 0.67 -9.09 27.36
CA HIS A 524 -0.37 -8.56 26.47
C HIS A 524 -0.48 -9.42 25.21
N SER A 525 -1.72 -9.82 24.89
CA SER A 525 -2.03 -10.51 23.63
C SER A 525 -2.55 -9.50 22.63
N ASN A 526 -1.99 -9.47 21.42
CA ASN A 526 -2.51 -8.63 20.33
C ASN A 526 -3.45 -9.38 19.38
N LYS A 527 -3.99 -10.54 19.81
CA LYS A 527 -4.87 -11.39 19.00
C LYS A 527 -6.12 -10.64 18.54
N GLU A 528 -6.87 -10.04 19.48
CA GLU A 528 -8.11 -9.33 19.17
C GLU A 528 -7.86 -8.15 18.22
N PHE A 529 -6.76 -7.42 18.46
CA PHE A 529 -6.31 -6.37 17.55
C PHE A 529 -6.12 -6.91 16.13
N PHE A 530 -5.47 -8.06 15.96
CA PHE A 530 -5.24 -8.64 14.63
C PHE A 530 -6.48 -9.26 13.98
N ASP A 531 -7.40 -9.81 14.76
CA ASP A 531 -8.69 -10.28 14.26
C ASP A 531 -9.49 -9.12 13.65
N GLU A 532 -9.50 -7.96 14.32
CA GLU A 532 -10.13 -6.74 13.79
C GLU A 532 -9.32 -6.16 12.61
N TYR A 533 -7.99 -6.20 12.67
CA TYR A 533 -7.14 -5.73 11.58
C TYR A 533 -7.34 -6.53 10.29
N HIS A 534 -7.49 -7.86 10.42
CA HIS A 534 -7.84 -8.73 9.31
C HIS A 534 -9.21 -8.37 8.74
N THR A 535 -10.22 -8.15 9.59
CA THR A 535 -11.56 -7.71 9.17
C THR A 535 -11.53 -6.38 8.41
N MET A 536 -10.79 -5.40 8.93
CA MET A 536 -10.58 -4.10 8.27
C MET A 536 -9.96 -4.27 6.87
N HIS A 537 -8.85 -4.99 6.76
CA HIS A 537 -8.17 -5.20 5.48
C HIS A 537 -9.00 -6.00 4.49
N PHE A 538 -9.70 -7.02 4.98
CA PHE A 538 -10.59 -7.85 4.18
C PHE A 538 -11.73 -7.02 3.60
N THR A 539 -12.33 -6.15 4.41
CA THR A 539 -13.41 -5.23 3.99
C THR A 539 -12.91 -4.17 3.01
N ILE A 540 -11.75 -3.58 3.26
CA ILE A 540 -11.11 -2.60 2.36
C ILE A 540 -10.65 -3.22 1.04
N SER A 541 -10.21 -4.48 1.06
CA SER A 541 -9.74 -5.15 -0.15
C SER A 541 -10.89 -5.75 -0.97
N GLY A 542 -12.11 -5.79 -0.43
CA GLY A 542 -13.32 -6.42 -1.00
C GLY A 542 -13.50 -6.26 -2.51
N SER A 543 -14.21 -7.22 -3.11
CA SER A 543 -14.32 -7.37 -4.57
C SER A 543 -15.10 -6.20 -5.21
N PRO A 544 -14.73 -5.73 -6.41
CA PRO A 544 -15.58 -4.82 -7.19
C PRO A 544 -17.04 -5.26 -7.21
N ALA A 545 -17.97 -4.31 -7.05
CA ALA A 545 -19.40 -4.59 -6.88
C ALA A 545 -19.97 -5.46 -8.00
N ARG A 546 -19.57 -5.24 -9.26
CA ARG A 546 -20.03 -6.03 -10.43
C ARG A 546 -19.59 -7.49 -10.40
N ILE A 547 -18.37 -7.77 -9.97
CA ILE A 547 -17.86 -9.13 -9.81
C ILE A 547 -18.56 -9.79 -8.63
N HIS A 548 -18.66 -9.07 -7.50
CA HIS A 548 -19.30 -9.62 -6.32
C HIS A 548 -20.77 -9.96 -6.59
N HIS A 549 -21.52 -9.05 -7.23
CA HIS A 549 -22.92 -9.24 -7.60
C HIS A 549 -23.13 -10.55 -8.37
N LEU A 550 -22.30 -10.80 -9.38
CA LEU A 550 -22.34 -12.03 -10.18
C LEU A 550 -22.23 -13.27 -9.27
N ILE A 551 -21.24 -13.29 -8.37
CA ILE A 551 -20.96 -14.43 -7.50
C ILE A 551 -22.07 -14.59 -6.46
N SER A 552 -22.53 -13.50 -5.83
CA SER A 552 -23.60 -13.55 -4.83
C SER A 552 -24.93 -14.03 -5.43
N ARG A 553 -25.27 -13.63 -6.66
CA ARG A 553 -26.45 -14.16 -7.38
C ARG A 553 -26.32 -15.65 -7.65
N MET A 554 -25.12 -16.20 -7.87
CA MET A 554 -24.94 -17.65 -8.01
C MET A 554 -25.28 -18.43 -6.72
N PHE A 555 -25.03 -17.86 -5.53
CA PHE A 555 -25.45 -18.46 -4.26
C PHE A 555 -26.96 -18.43 -4.06
N GLU A 556 -27.60 -17.33 -4.47
CA GLU A 556 -29.06 -17.17 -4.42
C GLU A 556 -29.77 -18.16 -5.34
N LEU A 557 -29.26 -18.32 -6.58
CA LEU A 557 -29.79 -19.25 -7.58
C LEU A 557 -29.42 -20.72 -7.32
N GLY A 558 -28.62 -21.00 -6.29
CA GLY A 558 -28.18 -22.36 -5.94
C GLY A 558 -27.13 -22.97 -6.88
N VAL A 559 -26.56 -22.18 -7.80
CA VAL A 559 -25.43 -22.57 -8.66
C VAL A 559 -24.15 -22.70 -7.83
N ALA A 560 -23.98 -21.83 -6.82
CA ALA A 560 -22.87 -21.86 -5.89
C ALA A 560 -23.28 -22.33 -4.50
N THR A 561 -22.37 -23.06 -3.84
CA THR A 561 -22.49 -23.47 -2.43
C THR A 561 -21.15 -23.32 -1.73
N HIS A 562 -21.18 -23.37 -0.40
CA HIS A 562 -19.99 -23.39 0.46
C HIS A 562 -19.94 -24.69 1.27
N VAL A 563 -18.73 -25.21 1.43
CA VAL A 563 -18.41 -26.32 2.32
C VAL A 563 -17.22 -25.91 3.19
N SER A 564 -17.35 -26.11 4.50
CA SER A 564 -16.23 -25.92 5.42
C SER A 564 -15.20 -27.03 5.23
N GLY A 565 -13.93 -26.67 5.03
CA GLY A 565 -12.86 -27.66 4.82
C GLY A 565 -11.46 -27.05 4.85
N LYS A 566 -10.47 -27.88 5.16
CA LYS A 566 -9.05 -27.52 5.16
C LYS A 566 -8.37 -27.98 3.87
N PHE A 567 -7.45 -27.16 3.37
CA PHE A 567 -6.73 -27.49 2.13
C PHE A 567 -5.80 -28.69 2.32
N GLU A 568 -5.27 -28.90 3.52
CA GLU A 568 -4.41 -30.03 3.86
C GLU A 568 -5.14 -31.39 3.76
N ASP A 569 -6.45 -31.40 4.00
CA ASP A 569 -7.26 -32.61 3.93
C ASP A 569 -7.51 -32.96 2.45
N ILE A 570 -7.83 -31.96 1.63
CA ILE A 570 -7.89 -32.10 0.16
C ILE A 570 -6.54 -32.57 -0.40
N ALA A 571 -5.43 -32.00 0.10
CA ALA A 571 -4.07 -32.35 -0.30
C ALA A 571 -3.69 -33.81 0.00
N ARG A 572 -4.32 -34.41 1.02
CA ARG A 572 -4.15 -35.82 1.40
C ARG A 572 -5.03 -36.77 0.58
N GLY A 573 -5.84 -36.25 -0.34
CA GLY A 573 -6.82 -37.05 -1.09
C GLY A 573 -7.99 -37.52 -0.24
N GLU A 574 -8.16 -36.95 0.95
CA GLU A 574 -9.40 -37.08 1.71
C GLU A 574 -10.50 -36.36 0.91
N SER A 575 -11.72 -36.91 0.88
CA SER A 575 -12.79 -36.30 0.10
C SER A 575 -12.96 -34.83 0.51
N ILE A 576 -13.26 -33.96 -0.46
CA ILE A 576 -13.71 -32.60 -0.17
C ILE A 576 -14.85 -32.75 0.83
N ALA A 577 -14.63 -32.19 2.03
CA ALA A 577 -15.26 -32.54 3.30
C ALA A 577 -16.65 -33.23 3.18
N SER A 578 -16.79 -34.39 3.84
CA SER A 578 -18.09 -34.98 4.17
C SER A 578 -19.02 -35.29 2.99
N GLY A 579 -18.49 -35.84 1.89
CA GLY A 579 -19.31 -36.47 0.84
C GLY A 579 -19.64 -35.59 -0.38
N HIS A 580 -18.95 -34.46 -0.57
CA HIS A 580 -19.10 -33.64 -1.77
C HIS A 580 -18.06 -34.06 -2.83
N GLN A 581 -18.50 -34.78 -3.86
CA GLN A 581 -17.65 -35.09 -5.02
C GLN A 581 -17.66 -33.93 -6.00
N VAL A 582 -16.47 -33.50 -6.46
CA VAL A 582 -16.27 -32.54 -7.56
C VAL A 582 -15.49 -33.21 -8.68
N ASP A 583 -15.72 -32.78 -9.92
CA ASP A 583 -15.07 -33.31 -11.11
C ASP A 583 -13.72 -32.63 -11.41
N ALA A 584 -13.56 -31.38 -10.97
CA ALA A 584 -12.33 -30.60 -11.13
C ALA A 584 -12.17 -29.59 -9.98
N LEU A 585 -10.93 -29.16 -9.71
CA LEU A 585 -10.60 -28.22 -8.64
C LEU A 585 -9.80 -27.03 -9.16
N PHE A 586 -10.26 -25.81 -8.87
CA PHE A 586 -9.47 -24.59 -8.99
C PHE A 586 -8.84 -24.25 -7.64
N ALA A 587 -7.52 -24.16 -7.63
CA ALA A 587 -6.72 -23.98 -6.42
C ALA A 587 -5.85 -22.72 -6.52
N PRO A 588 -6.43 -21.51 -6.38
CA PRO A 588 -5.66 -20.26 -6.40
C PRO A 588 -4.50 -20.29 -5.40
N LYS A 589 -3.33 -19.82 -5.82
CA LYS A 589 -2.14 -19.74 -4.95
C LYS A 589 -2.39 -18.78 -3.78
N SER A 590 -1.84 -19.10 -2.62
CA SER A 590 -1.88 -18.28 -1.42
C SER A 590 -0.51 -17.68 -1.10
N LEU A 591 -0.51 -16.57 -0.36
CA LEU A 591 0.71 -15.91 0.11
C LEU A 591 1.30 -16.68 1.27
N ASP A 592 2.58 -17.04 1.19
CA ASP A 592 3.31 -17.61 2.31
C ASP A 592 4.73 -17.04 2.36
N ARG A 593 5.01 -16.22 3.38
CA ARG A 593 6.34 -15.63 3.59
C ARG A 593 7.43 -16.71 3.70
N LYS A 594 7.11 -17.92 4.16
CA LYS A 594 8.08 -19.03 4.23
C LYS A 594 8.54 -19.51 2.85
N CYS A 595 7.82 -19.15 1.78
CA CYS A 595 8.23 -19.42 0.40
C CYS A 595 9.24 -18.39 -0.13
N ASP A 596 9.47 -17.27 0.55
CA ASP A 596 10.54 -16.33 0.19
C ASP A 596 11.91 -16.93 0.53
N LYS A 597 12.69 -17.26 -0.50
CA LYS A 597 14.02 -17.89 -0.37
C LYS A 597 15.04 -16.93 0.21
N VAL A 598 14.99 -15.66 -0.19
CA VAL A 598 15.91 -14.62 0.31
C VAL A 598 15.63 -14.39 1.78
N PHE A 599 14.37 -14.28 2.18
CA PHE A 599 14.01 -14.13 3.60
C PHE A 599 14.54 -15.29 4.45
N ARG A 600 14.39 -16.53 3.99
CA ARG A 600 14.93 -17.70 4.70
C ARG A 600 16.45 -17.69 4.79
N SER A 601 17.13 -17.21 3.75
CA SER A 601 18.60 -17.15 3.77
C SER A 601 19.16 -16.23 4.85
N LEU A 602 18.39 -15.25 5.33
CA LEU A 602 18.83 -14.30 6.38
C LEU A 602 19.05 -14.97 7.75
N GLU A 603 18.52 -16.17 7.96
CA GLU A 603 18.65 -16.91 9.22
C GLU A 603 20.12 -17.06 9.62
N GLY A 604 20.46 -16.63 10.84
CA GLY A 604 21.83 -16.65 11.38
C GLY A 604 22.79 -15.61 10.81
N GLN A 605 22.36 -14.74 9.88
CA GLN A 605 23.22 -13.71 9.26
C GLN A 605 22.93 -12.29 9.75
N VAL A 606 21.69 -12.04 10.19
CA VAL A 606 21.22 -10.71 10.62
C VAL A 606 20.71 -10.76 12.05
N LYS A 607 20.67 -9.60 12.70
CA LYS A 607 20.05 -9.46 14.01
C LYS A 607 18.55 -9.70 13.88
N VAL A 608 17.98 -10.41 14.84
CA VAL A 608 16.56 -10.76 14.87
C VAL A 608 15.88 -10.16 16.10
N VAL A 609 14.61 -9.79 15.94
CA VAL A 609 13.73 -9.42 17.07
C VAL A 609 13.31 -10.70 17.81
N VAL A 610 12.91 -11.71 17.05
CA VAL A 610 12.58 -13.08 17.47
C VAL A 610 12.93 -14.03 16.33
N ASP A 611 13.02 -15.34 16.60
CA ASP A 611 13.30 -16.34 15.58
C ASP A 611 12.41 -16.16 14.33
N GLY A 612 13.03 -16.07 13.16
CA GLY A 612 12.34 -15.83 11.90
C GLY A 612 11.79 -14.41 11.70
N GLN A 613 12.22 -13.40 12.48
CA GLN A 613 11.90 -11.98 12.26
C GLN A 613 13.15 -11.10 12.34
N PRO A 614 13.72 -10.66 11.20
CA PRO A 614 14.84 -9.74 11.18
C PRO A 614 14.52 -8.39 11.83
N GLU A 615 15.54 -7.75 12.40
CA GLU A 615 15.49 -6.37 12.89
C GLU A 615 15.84 -5.39 11.76
N TYR A 616 15.00 -4.36 11.59
CA TYR A 616 15.17 -3.31 10.59
C TYR A 616 15.35 -1.95 11.26
N GLY A 617 16.28 -1.14 10.75
CA GLY A 617 16.36 0.28 11.10
C GLY A 617 15.70 1.20 10.07
N LYS A 618 15.83 2.51 10.31
CA LYS A 618 15.30 3.58 9.45
C LYS A 618 15.80 3.40 8.00
N GLY A 619 14.93 3.54 7.00
CA GLY A 619 15.20 3.22 5.60
C GLY A 619 14.96 1.75 5.21
N ARG A 620 14.43 0.92 6.12
CA ARG A 620 14.28 -0.54 5.96
C ARG A 620 15.59 -1.30 5.75
N PHE A 621 16.69 -0.74 6.26
CA PHE A 621 17.97 -1.45 6.25
C PHE A 621 17.96 -2.60 7.26
N LEU A 622 18.44 -3.76 6.81
CA LEU A 622 18.73 -4.89 7.69
C LEU A 622 19.86 -4.53 8.66
N LYS A 623 19.80 -5.04 9.89
CA LYS A 623 20.90 -4.94 10.86
C LYS A 623 21.71 -6.24 10.90
N ALA A 624 23.02 -6.13 10.78
CA ALA A 624 23.94 -7.26 10.99
C ALA A 624 23.95 -7.68 12.47
N LEU A 625 24.57 -8.82 12.77
CA LEU A 625 24.63 -9.38 14.12
C LEU A 625 25.30 -8.45 15.15
N ASP A 626 26.25 -7.62 14.72
CA ASP A 626 26.93 -6.62 15.53
C ASP A 626 26.14 -5.31 15.67
N GLY A 627 24.99 -5.19 15.01
CA GLY A 627 24.13 -4.02 15.00
C GLY A 627 24.43 -3.00 13.91
N SER A 628 25.48 -3.17 13.12
CA SER A 628 25.77 -2.33 11.94
C SER A 628 24.70 -2.49 10.85
N PHE A 629 24.61 -1.53 9.93
CA PHE A 629 23.66 -1.60 8.83
C PHE A 629 24.22 -2.46 7.69
N VAL A 630 23.41 -3.41 7.23
CA VAL A 630 23.65 -4.05 5.94
C VAL A 630 23.14 -3.10 4.87
N HIS A 631 23.91 -2.87 3.81
CA HIS A 631 23.52 -2.09 2.64
C HIS A 631 22.47 -2.81 1.78
N ALA A 632 21.47 -3.40 2.42
CA ALA A 632 20.35 -4.11 1.80
C ALA A 632 19.04 -3.51 2.32
N MET A 633 18.24 -2.94 1.41
CA MET A 633 16.92 -2.40 1.71
C MET A 633 15.86 -3.47 1.42
N ASP A 634 15.04 -3.79 2.43
CA ASP A 634 13.93 -4.72 2.24
C ASP A 634 12.65 -4.01 1.79
N MET A 635 12.25 -4.26 0.55
CA MET A 635 11.01 -3.77 -0.06
C MET A 635 9.96 -4.89 -0.20
N GLY A 636 10.31 -6.10 0.24
CA GLY A 636 9.50 -7.31 0.25
C GLY A 636 8.86 -7.58 1.61
N MET A 637 8.56 -8.85 1.88
CA MET A 637 7.70 -9.26 3.00
C MET A 637 8.42 -9.41 4.36
N GLY A 638 9.69 -9.02 4.49
CA GLY A 638 10.44 -9.29 5.71
C GLY A 638 9.95 -8.53 6.94
N GLY A 639 9.26 -7.40 6.76
CA GLY A 639 8.63 -6.62 7.84
C GLY A 639 7.21 -7.02 8.22
N HIS A 640 6.69 -8.15 7.73
CA HIS A 640 5.30 -8.58 7.99
C HIS A 640 5.06 -9.16 9.40
N GLY A 641 6.10 -9.31 10.24
CA GLY A 641 6.00 -9.88 11.59
C GLY A 641 5.93 -11.41 11.62
N THR A 642 6.24 -11.99 12.78
CA THR A 642 6.21 -13.44 13.03
C THR A 642 5.23 -13.78 14.14
N ARG A 643 4.51 -14.89 14.00
CA ARG A 643 3.66 -15.43 15.07
C ARG A 643 4.50 -16.09 16.14
N VAL A 644 4.29 -15.70 17.39
CA VAL A 644 4.99 -16.21 18.58
C VAL A 644 3.95 -16.69 19.58
N LYS A 645 4.20 -17.84 20.21
CA LYS A 645 3.35 -18.35 21.29
C LYS A 645 3.64 -17.59 22.58
N LEU A 646 2.59 -17.21 23.30
CA LEU A 646 2.73 -16.54 24.58
C LEU A 646 3.35 -17.47 25.64
N PRO A 647 4.33 -16.99 26.44
CA PRO A 647 4.86 -17.75 27.57
C PRO A 647 3.74 -18.15 28.53
N GLY A 648 3.60 -19.45 28.83
CA GLY A 648 2.59 -19.96 29.76
C GLY A 648 1.17 -20.14 29.19
N SER A 649 0.93 -19.84 27.91
CA SER A 649 -0.37 -20.11 27.26
C SER A 649 -0.57 -21.60 26.93
N SER A 650 -1.83 -22.04 26.86
CA SER A 650 -2.25 -23.41 26.53
C SER A 650 -1.96 -23.84 25.06
N GLY A 651 -1.17 -23.05 24.33
CA GLY A 651 -0.66 -23.40 23.01
C GLY A 651 -1.48 -22.91 21.81
N THR A 652 -2.64 -22.28 22.03
CA THR A 652 -3.51 -21.71 20.98
C THR A 652 -3.43 -20.20 20.84
N ASP A 653 -2.90 -19.49 21.84
CA ASP A 653 -2.79 -18.04 21.82
C ASP A 653 -1.45 -17.62 21.22
N GLU A 654 -1.53 -17.20 19.95
CA GLU A 654 -0.41 -16.65 19.19
C GLU A 654 -0.55 -15.12 19.12
N SER A 655 0.56 -14.41 19.34
CA SER A 655 0.68 -12.97 19.08
C SER A 655 1.62 -12.72 17.91
N ILE A 656 1.44 -11.62 17.20
CA ILE A 656 2.35 -11.22 16.12
C ILE A 656 3.42 -10.28 16.68
N VAL A 657 4.69 -10.57 16.38
CA VAL A 657 5.85 -9.80 16.85
C VAL A 657 6.64 -9.24 15.66
N GLY A 658 7.07 -7.98 15.77
CA GLY A 658 7.99 -7.35 14.83
C GLY A 658 7.38 -6.97 13.48
N MET A 659 6.08 -6.65 13.44
CA MET A 659 5.46 -6.12 12.22
C MET A 659 5.84 -4.65 12.04
N ARG A 660 6.35 -4.30 10.86
CA ARG A 660 6.84 -2.96 10.51
C ARG A 660 6.16 -2.41 9.26
N TRP A 661 5.78 -3.27 8.31
CA TRP A 661 5.03 -2.88 7.12
C TRP A 661 4.26 -4.07 6.51
N LEU A 662 3.27 -3.77 5.66
CA LEU A 662 2.43 -4.74 4.93
C LEU A 662 2.12 -4.32 3.50
N ASP A 663 2.79 -3.29 3.00
CA ASP A 663 2.44 -2.63 1.75
C ASP A 663 3.05 -3.27 0.51
N THR A 664 3.34 -4.57 0.53
CA THR A 664 4.25 -5.21 -0.43
C THR A 664 3.60 -5.57 -1.76
N ALA A 665 2.28 -5.73 -1.80
CA ALA A 665 1.57 -6.37 -2.92
C ALA A 665 0.70 -5.43 -3.78
N THR A 666 0.71 -4.11 -3.56
CA THR A 666 -0.17 -3.18 -4.33
C THR A 666 0.60 -2.23 -5.23
N LEU A 667 0.00 -1.93 -6.39
CA LEU A 667 0.50 -0.96 -7.37
C LEU A 667 0.71 0.43 -6.78
N GLU A 668 -0.28 0.91 -6.02
CA GLU A 668 -0.22 2.23 -5.36
C GLU A 668 0.94 2.31 -4.36
N ALA A 669 1.15 1.25 -3.56
CA ALA A 669 2.26 1.20 -2.62
C ALA A 669 3.60 1.15 -3.34
N ALA A 670 3.71 0.41 -4.45
CA ALA A 670 4.91 0.38 -5.27
C ALA A 670 5.27 1.79 -5.80
N ALA A 671 4.30 2.51 -6.36
CA ALA A 671 4.52 3.86 -6.90
C ALA A 671 4.90 4.88 -5.80
N LYS A 672 4.16 4.90 -4.68
CA LYS A 672 4.46 5.78 -3.53
C LYS A 672 5.82 5.47 -2.92
N SER A 673 6.15 4.20 -2.78
CA SER A 673 7.42 3.75 -2.22
C SER A 673 8.59 4.10 -3.14
N ALA A 674 8.47 3.88 -4.45
CA ALA A 674 9.53 4.19 -5.41
C ALA A 674 9.86 5.69 -5.44
N ALA A 675 8.86 6.55 -5.33
CA ALA A 675 9.04 8.00 -5.28
C ALA A 675 9.92 8.48 -4.11
N THR A 676 9.91 7.78 -2.97
CA THR A 676 10.78 8.08 -1.82
C THR A 676 12.11 7.33 -1.87
N VAL A 677 12.11 6.06 -2.29
CA VAL A 677 13.32 5.22 -2.30
C VAL A 677 14.29 5.64 -3.40
N ALA A 678 13.81 6.17 -4.54
CA ALA A 678 14.66 6.66 -5.61
C ALA A 678 15.60 7.80 -5.20
N PRO A 679 15.13 8.94 -4.64
CA PRO A 679 16.03 10.00 -4.19
C PRO A 679 16.95 9.52 -3.06
N MET A 680 16.48 8.64 -2.16
CA MET A 680 17.33 8.03 -1.14
C MET A 680 18.45 7.18 -1.76
N THR A 681 18.16 6.42 -2.82
CA THR A 681 19.14 5.60 -3.55
C THR A 681 20.22 6.47 -4.18
N VAL A 682 19.83 7.56 -4.85
CA VAL A 682 20.79 8.51 -5.44
C VAL A 682 21.61 9.22 -4.34
N LEU A 683 20.99 9.59 -3.23
CA LEU A 683 21.67 10.22 -2.10
C LEU A 683 22.76 9.32 -1.52
N LEU A 684 22.42 8.05 -1.24
CA LEU A 684 23.37 7.06 -0.73
C LEU A 684 24.52 6.82 -1.69
N SER A 685 24.23 6.77 -2.99
CA SER A 685 25.24 6.60 -4.03
C SER A 685 26.17 7.80 -4.13
N SER A 686 25.62 9.02 -4.03
CA SER A 686 26.41 10.24 -3.99
C SER A 686 27.27 10.32 -2.72
N ILE A 687 26.75 9.93 -1.56
CA ILE A 687 27.54 9.85 -0.32
C ILE A 687 28.69 8.84 -0.50
N ALA A 688 28.40 7.65 -1.04
CA ALA A 688 29.40 6.61 -1.27
C ALA A 688 30.52 7.09 -2.23
N ALA A 689 30.14 7.73 -3.34
CA ALA A 689 31.10 8.25 -4.31
C ALA A 689 32.00 9.36 -3.75
N GLN A 690 31.49 10.21 -2.87
CA GLN A 690 32.29 11.26 -2.22
C GLN A 690 33.23 10.74 -1.15
N GLN A 691 32.78 9.77 -0.35
CA GLN A 691 33.51 9.31 0.82
C GLN A 691 34.64 8.34 0.49
N GLY A 692 34.58 7.71 -0.68
CA GLY A 692 35.47 6.64 -1.10
C GLY A 692 35.02 5.27 -0.60
N ILE A 693 35.49 4.21 -1.26
CA ILE A 693 35.16 2.81 -0.96
C ILE A 693 35.61 2.46 0.47
N GLY A 694 34.69 2.00 1.33
CA GLY A 694 34.98 1.51 2.69
C GLY A 694 34.51 2.39 3.86
N LYS A 695 33.82 3.51 3.60
CA LYS A 695 33.03 4.23 4.61
C LYS A 695 31.55 3.86 4.48
N ASP A 696 30.80 4.00 5.58
CA ASP A 696 29.38 3.62 5.64
C ASP A 696 28.47 4.80 5.21
N PRO A 697 27.94 4.80 3.97
CA PRO A 697 27.00 5.81 3.49
C PRO A 697 25.67 5.80 4.23
N VAL A 698 25.23 4.66 4.77
CA VAL A 698 23.97 4.54 5.53
C VAL A 698 24.11 5.25 6.87
N ASP A 699 25.19 5.02 7.59
CA ASP A 699 25.47 5.73 8.84
C ASP A 699 25.58 7.24 8.62
N ARG A 700 26.18 7.67 7.51
CA ARG A 700 26.26 9.10 7.19
C ARG A 700 24.88 9.70 6.90
N LEU A 701 24.04 9.01 6.14
CA LEU A 701 22.65 9.42 5.92
C LEU A 701 21.92 9.60 7.26
N LEU A 702 22.06 8.64 8.18
CA LEU A 702 21.43 8.70 9.49
C LEU A 702 22.00 9.82 10.38
N GLN A 703 23.28 10.18 10.23
CA GLN A 703 23.85 11.37 10.87
C GLN A 703 23.24 12.67 10.33
N TYR A 704 22.96 12.77 9.03
CA TYR A 704 22.23 13.92 8.48
C TYR A 704 20.81 13.95 9.02
N TYR A 705 20.12 12.81 8.99
CA TYR A 705 18.74 12.70 9.47
C TYR A 705 18.59 13.13 10.94
N ARG A 706 19.46 12.65 11.84
CA ARG A 706 19.43 13.04 13.27
C ARG A 706 19.60 14.55 13.49
N LYS A 707 20.32 15.24 12.60
CA LYS A 707 20.47 16.71 12.65
C LYS A 707 19.25 17.47 12.13
N CYS A 708 18.35 16.79 11.46
CA CYS A 708 17.11 17.34 10.91
C CYS A 708 15.89 17.05 11.80
N LEU A 709 16.05 16.27 12.87
CA LEU A 709 14.98 15.99 13.82
C LEU A 709 14.59 17.25 14.61
N PRO A 710 13.32 17.40 15.01
CA PRO A 710 12.92 18.46 15.93
C PRO A 710 13.59 18.30 17.29
N SER A 711 13.62 19.37 18.07
CA SER A 711 14.05 19.29 19.46
C SER A 711 13.04 18.51 20.30
N ASP A 712 13.52 17.85 21.37
CA ASP A 712 12.64 17.17 22.34
C ASP A 712 11.62 18.13 22.95
N GLU A 713 12.02 19.38 23.20
CA GLU A 713 11.15 20.42 23.76
C GLU A 713 10.00 20.80 22.81
N ASP A 714 10.30 21.04 21.54
CA ASP A 714 9.29 21.42 20.54
C ASP A 714 8.29 20.28 20.31
N PHE A 715 8.79 19.05 20.23
CA PHE A 715 7.94 17.87 20.03
C PHE A 715 7.07 17.59 21.27
N ALA A 716 7.64 17.68 22.48
CA ALA A 716 6.88 17.54 23.72
C ALA A 716 5.79 18.61 23.85
N LYS A 717 6.09 19.85 23.46
CA LYS A 717 5.13 20.95 23.46
C LYS A 717 4.00 20.71 22.46
N GLU A 718 4.31 20.25 21.25
CA GLU A 718 3.29 19.92 20.25
C GLU A 718 2.39 18.77 20.72
N THR A 719 2.97 17.70 21.28
CA THR A 719 2.20 16.52 21.70
C THR A 719 1.37 16.76 22.95
N ALA A 720 1.84 17.59 23.90
CA ALA A 720 1.13 17.92 25.13
C ALA A 720 -0.26 18.55 24.88
N GLN A 721 -0.47 19.22 23.75
CA GLN A 721 -1.75 19.83 23.39
C GLN A 721 -2.88 18.80 23.21
N PHE A 722 -2.55 17.51 23.01
CA PHE A 722 -3.52 16.42 22.81
C PHE A 722 -3.99 15.77 24.11
N LYS A 723 -3.41 16.11 25.27
CA LYS A 723 -3.83 15.57 26.57
C LYS A 723 -5.33 15.80 26.87
N PRO A 724 -5.92 16.98 26.62
CA PRO A 724 -7.36 17.18 26.79
C PRO A 724 -8.21 16.33 25.83
N VAL A 725 -7.72 16.13 24.60
CA VAL A 725 -8.38 15.33 23.56
C VAL A 725 -8.42 13.86 23.97
N TRP A 726 -7.33 13.36 24.54
CA TRP A 726 -7.24 11.99 25.07
C TRP A 726 -8.27 11.74 26.17
N ARG A 727 -8.49 12.71 27.05
CA ARG A 727 -9.54 12.60 28.06
C ARG A 727 -10.93 12.59 27.43
N GLU A 728 -11.20 13.52 26.51
CA GLU A 728 -12.51 13.65 25.86
C GLU A 728 -12.88 12.37 25.08
N ILE A 729 -11.96 11.80 24.30
CA ILE A 729 -12.25 10.57 23.54
C ILE A 729 -12.55 9.39 24.47
N ASN A 730 -11.86 9.25 25.61
CA ASN A 730 -12.16 8.20 26.59
C ASN A 730 -13.53 8.40 27.27
N GLU A 731 -13.88 9.65 27.63
CA GLU A 731 -15.22 9.95 28.17
C GLU A 731 -16.33 9.64 27.15
N LYS A 732 -16.11 9.96 25.86
CA LYS A 732 -17.03 9.59 24.78
C LYS A 732 -17.16 8.07 24.64
N HIS A 733 -16.04 7.34 24.71
CA HIS A 733 -16.04 5.89 24.63
C HIS A 733 -16.90 5.28 25.75
N ALA A 734 -16.64 5.66 27.01
CA ALA A 734 -17.43 5.19 28.16
C ALA A 734 -18.93 5.53 28.01
N PHE A 735 -19.25 6.72 27.50
CA PHE A 735 -20.64 7.12 27.28
C PHE A 735 -21.34 6.30 26.19
N LEU A 736 -20.65 5.98 25.10
CA LEU A 736 -21.22 5.13 24.04
C LEU A 736 -21.44 3.69 24.53
N GLN A 737 -20.57 3.17 25.40
CA GLN A 737 -20.78 1.86 26.06
C GLN A 737 -22.05 1.90 26.92
N LEU A 738 -22.22 2.94 27.74
CA LEU A 738 -23.43 3.15 28.53
C LEU A 738 -24.68 3.16 27.63
N CYS A 739 -24.65 3.91 26.52
CA CYS A 739 -25.77 3.97 25.58
C CYS A 739 -26.11 2.58 25.02
N GLN A 740 -25.13 1.77 24.65
CA GLN A 740 -25.36 0.41 24.15
C GLN A 740 -25.96 -0.52 25.21
N GLU A 741 -25.58 -0.36 26.48
CA GLU A 741 -26.06 -1.18 27.59
C GLU A 741 -27.52 -0.87 27.96
N VAL A 742 -27.91 0.41 27.96
CA VAL A 742 -29.21 0.83 28.52
C VAL A 742 -30.36 0.89 27.50
N THR A 743 -30.04 0.97 26.20
CA THR A 743 -31.07 1.18 25.16
C THR A 743 -31.60 -0.12 24.57
N CYS A 744 -32.91 -0.12 24.28
CA CYS A 744 -33.62 -1.32 23.83
C CYS A 744 -33.92 -1.33 22.33
N ASN A 745 -33.88 -0.17 21.66
CA ASN A 745 -34.17 -0.03 20.23
C ASN A 745 -33.32 1.09 19.59
N GLY A 746 -33.33 1.15 18.25
CA GLY A 746 -32.54 2.11 17.47
C GLY A 746 -32.90 3.57 17.73
N ASP A 747 -34.17 3.90 17.93
CA ASP A 747 -34.61 5.28 18.17
C ASP A 747 -34.10 5.83 19.50
N GLU A 748 -34.18 5.02 20.57
CA GLU A 748 -33.66 5.37 21.89
C GLU A 748 -32.14 5.50 21.89
N TYR A 749 -31.45 4.58 21.20
CA TYR A 749 -30.00 4.66 21.02
C TYR A 749 -29.58 5.91 20.25
N LEU A 750 -30.31 6.27 19.19
CA LEU A 750 -30.05 7.48 18.42
C LEU A 750 -30.19 8.73 19.31
N ASP A 751 -31.28 8.84 20.08
CA ASP A 751 -31.50 10.00 20.97
C ASP A 751 -30.36 10.19 22.00
N TYR A 752 -29.91 9.09 22.62
CA TYR A 752 -28.84 9.16 23.62
C TYR A 752 -27.48 9.38 22.98
N SER A 753 -27.16 8.68 21.90
CA SER A 753 -25.86 8.79 21.23
C SER A 753 -25.65 10.15 20.57
N GLU A 754 -26.70 10.90 20.22
CA GLU A 754 -26.61 12.32 19.80
C GLU A 754 -26.06 13.24 20.90
N LYS A 755 -26.07 12.82 22.17
CA LYS A 755 -25.55 13.61 23.30
C LYS A 755 -24.07 13.36 23.56
N VAL A 756 -23.41 12.51 22.77
CA VAL A 756 -22.00 12.12 22.96
C VAL A 756 -21.02 13.29 22.86
N PHE A 757 -21.37 14.35 22.12
CA PHE A 757 -20.38 15.33 21.64
C PHE A 757 -19.88 16.34 22.66
N ASP A 758 -20.60 16.54 23.76
CA ASP A 758 -20.21 17.48 24.81
C ASP A 758 -20.56 16.93 26.19
N ARG A 759 -19.73 17.29 27.17
CA ARG A 759 -19.83 16.76 28.53
C ARG A 759 -21.15 17.09 29.21
N GLU A 760 -21.68 18.29 29.03
CA GLU A 760 -22.93 18.69 29.70
C GLU A 760 -24.11 17.85 29.22
N SER A 761 -24.19 17.61 27.91
CA SER A 761 -25.21 16.75 27.31
C SER A 761 -25.08 15.30 27.80
N ARG A 762 -23.85 14.76 27.90
CA ARG A 762 -23.61 13.41 28.46
C ARG A 762 -24.09 13.30 29.91
N GLU A 763 -23.72 14.26 30.77
CA GLU A 763 -24.09 14.25 32.19
C GLU A 763 -25.60 14.36 32.42
N LYS A 764 -26.33 15.09 31.57
CA LYS A 764 -27.80 15.11 31.60
C LYS A 764 -28.40 13.72 31.40
N VAL A 765 -27.96 13.01 30.36
CA VAL A 765 -28.42 11.63 30.07
C VAL A 765 -28.03 10.69 31.22
N VAL A 766 -26.80 10.76 31.71
CA VAL A 766 -26.32 9.93 32.83
C VAL A 766 -27.18 10.16 34.09
N SER A 767 -27.50 11.43 34.39
CA SER A 767 -28.36 11.79 35.52
C SER A 767 -29.78 11.25 35.38
N ASP A 768 -30.34 11.30 34.17
CA ASP A 768 -31.67 10.76 33.86
C ASP A 768 -31.73 9.23 33.93
N LEU A 769 -30.59 8.57 33.70
CA LEU A 769 -30.43 7.12 33.79
C LEU A 769 -30.11 6.63 35.21
N ALA A 770 -29.53 7.47 36.06
CA ALA A 770 -29.06 7.09 37.39
C ALA A 770 -30.13 6.43 38.28
N LYS A 771 -31.42 6.72 38.05
CA LYS A 771 -32.53 6.11 38.79
C LYS A 771 -32.99 4.75 38.24
N ARG A 772 -32.72 4.47 36.96
CA ARG A 772 -33.25 3.30 36.23
C ARG A 772 -32.18 2.26 35.91
N HIS A 773 -30.93 2.70 35.72
CA HIS A 773 -29.79 1.88 35.32
C HIS A 773 -28.58 2.14 36.22
N VAL A 774 -28.78 1.98 37.54
CA VAL A 774 -27.78 2.29 38.58
C VAL A 774 -26.42 1.63 38.29
N THR A 775 -26.42 0.34 37.92
CA THR A 775 -25.21 -0.42 37.63
C THR A 775 -24.46 0.09 36.39
N ALA A 776 -25.17 0.32 35.28
CA ALA A 776 -24.58 0.82 34.04
C ALA A 776 -23.96 2.22 34.25
N VAL A 777 -24.66 3.09 34.97
CA VAL A 777 -24.16 4.44 35.34
C VAL A 777 -22.94 4.36 36.25
N LYS A 778 -22.92 3.41 37.19
CA LYS A 778 -21.72 3.17 38.01
C LYS A 778 -20.53 2.74 37.13
N ASN A 779 -20.74 1.78 36.22
CA ASN A 779 -19.69 1.33 35.29
C ASN A 779 -19.13 2.48 34.44
N TYR A 780 -19.99 3.40 33.98
CA TYR A 780 -19.57 4.62 33.27
C TYR A 780 -18.64 5.50 34.12
N HIS A 781 -19.00 5.78 35.37
CA HIS A 781 -18.16 6.59 36.26
C HIS A 781 -16.85 5.87 36.62
N ASP A 782 -16.90 4.56 36.88
CA ASP A 782 -15.71 3.75 37.15
C ASP A 782 -14.75 3.78 35.95
N ALA A 783 -15.28 3.68 34.72
CA ALA A 783 -14.48 3.80 33.49
C ALA A 783 -13.81 5.18 33.35
N ILE A 784 -14.49 6.27 33.72
CA ILE A 784 -13.90 7.63 33.70
C ILE A 784 -12.77 7.78 34.73
N VAL A 785 -12.92 7.19 35.91
CA VAL A 785 -11.87 7.21 36.95
C VAL A 785 -10.64 6.42 36.52
N CYS A 786 -10.82 5.37 35.72
CA CYS A 786 -9.76 4.50 35.22
C CYS A 786 -9.12 4.97 33.91
N ILE A 787 -9.43 6.18 33.41
CA ILE A 787 -8.79 6.73 32.21
C ILE A 787 -7.28 6.87 32.47
N GLN A 788 -6.48 6.20 31.62
CA GLN A 788 -5.02 6.28 31.68
C GLN A 788 -4.54 7.69 31.33
N ASP A 789 -3.41 8.10 31.91
CA ASP A 789 -2.74 9.32 31.52
C ASP A 789 -2.26 9.23 30.05
N PHE A 790 -2.30 10.37 29.37
CA PHE A 790 -1.78 10.49 28.01
C PHE A 790 -0.24 10.40 28.02
N ASP A 791 0.31 9.41 27.32
CA ASP A 791 1.75 9.10 27.25
C ASP A 791 2.20 9.03 25.77
N PRO A 792 2.58 10.17 25.17
CA PRO A 792 3.09 10.23 23.80
C PRO A 792 4.57 9.78 23.71
N PRO A 793 5.04 9.35 22.52
CA PRO A 793 6.45 9.02 22.28
C PRO A 793 7.38 10.22 22.41
N SER A 794 8.64 9.95 22.76
CA SER A 794 9.77 10.86 22.58
C SER A 794 10.12 11.03 21.09
N VAL A 795 11.00 11.98 20.77
CA VAL A 795 11.47 12.19 19.39
C VAL A 795 12.14 10.92 18.84
N GLU A 796 13.02 10.27 19.61
CA GLU A 796 13.69 9.04 19.18
C GLU A 796 12.69 7.90 18.93
N GLU A 797 11.79 7.65 19.89
CA GLU A 797 10.76 6.61 19.76
C GLU A 797 9.84 6.89 18.56
N PHE A 798 9.47 8.15 18.32
CA PHE A 798 8.63 8.51 17.18
C PHE A 798 9.41 8.39 15.87
N TYR A 799 10.46 9.18 15.66
CA TYR A 799 11.09 9.37 14.36
C TYR A 799 12.03 8.23 13.92
N ILE A 800 12.60 7.48 14.87
CA ILE A 800 13.60 6.44 14.60
C ILE A 800 13.00 5.05 14.83
N GLU A 801 12.32 4.84 15.96
CA GLU A 801 11.81 3.52 16.29
C GLU A 801 10.48 3.21 15.60
N ARG A 802 9.48 4.10 15.67
CA ARG A 802 8.13 3.86 15.11
C ARG A 802 8.10 3.94 13.59
N PHE A 803 8.70 4.97 13.00
CA PHE A 803 8.71 5.16 11.54
C PHE A 803 9.99 4.58 10.92
N VAL A 804 9.91 3.34 10.46
CA VAL A 804 11.01 2.69 9.73
C VAL A 804 11.27 3.32 8.35
N ASP A 805 10.27 3.97 7.76
CA ASP A 805 10.39 4.67 6.47
C ASP A 805 10.77 6.14 6.68
N PHE A 806 11.53 6.71 5.74
CA PHE A 806 11.70 8.16 5.66
C PHE A 806 10.45 8.82 5.05
N SER A 807 10.10 10.00 5.53
CA SER A 807 9.15 10.86 4.80
C SER A 807 9.85 11.58 3.64
N PRO A 808 9.09 12.00 2.62
CA PRO A 808 9.50 12.96 1.60
C PRO A 808 10.45 14.07 2.06
N SER A 809 9.98 14.91 2.99
CA SER A 809 10.75 16.05 3.52
C SER A 809 11.95 15.65 4.36
N GLU A 810 11.93 14.48 4.99
CA GLU A 810 13.10 13.94 5.70
C GLU A 810 14.24 13.61 4.73
N VAL A 811 13.92 13.00 3.57
CA VAL A 811 14.92 12.73 2.52
C VAL A 811 15.45 14.03 1.92
N GLU A 812 14.57 15.01 1.64
CA GLU A 812 14.97 16.33 1.14
C GLU A 812 15.90 17.06 2.12
N SER A 813 15.57 17.04 3.40
CA SER A 813 16.41 17.67 4.44
C SER A 813 17.80 17.01 4.50
N CYS A 814 17.89 15.69 4.36
CA CYS A 814 19.18 15.00 4.29
C CYS A 814 19.95 15.38 3.02
N TRP A 815 19.24 15.55 1.90
CA TRP A 815 19.82 15.96 0.62
C TRP A 815 20.42 17.36 0.68
N GLU A 816 19.72 18.34 1.26
CA GLU A 816 20.21 19.71 1.44
C GLU A 816 21.50 19.73 2.28
N LYS A 817 21.54 18.95 3.37
CA LYS A 817 22.75 18.81 4.20
C LYS A 817 23.92 18.20 3.44
N HIS A 818 23.64 17.24 2.56
CA HIS A 818 24.66 16.64 1.70
C HIS A 818 25.16 17.62 0.65
N CYS A 819 24.27 18.37 -0.01
CA CYS A 819 24.63 19.35 -1.02
C CYS A 819 25.47 20.51 -0.48
N LEU A 820 25.18 20.99 0.73
CA LEU A 820 25.99 22.02 1.41
C LEU A 820 27.43 21.58 1.71
N LEU A 821 27.74 20.29 1.59
CA LEU A 821 29.10 19.76 1.74
C LEU A 821 29.78 19.50 0.38
N MET A 822 29.03 19.54 -0.72
CA MET A 822 29.53 19.41 -2.09
C MET A 822 29.93 20.75 -2.70
N ASP A 823 29.14 21.78 -2.39
CA ASP A 823 29.37 23.17 -2.77
C ASP A 823 30.33 23.84 -1.76
#